data_AF-A0A358DPZ1-F1
#
_entry.id   AF-A0A358DPZ1-F1
#
_cell.length_a   1.000
_cell.length_b   1.000
_cell.length_c   1.000
_cell.angle_alpha   90.00
_cell.angle_beta   90.00
_cell.angle_gamma   90.00
#
_symmetry.space_group_name_H-M   'P 1'
#
loop_
_entity.id
_entity.type
_entity.pdbx_description
1 polymer ?
#
loop_
_entity_poly.entity_id
_entity_poly.type
_entity_poly.pdbx_seq_one_letter_code
_entity_poly.pdbx_strand_id
1 'polypeptide(L)'
;MRQALSASQPPFWEPLHRHRFRDSMLKSFFLVYLIANSFHPLLGAMSPHEEARQLRATEQLSWAILELTKGYVKPARFKPKEMVVHSLRSVESVVPELIFDETKLPGQVHLQLTGAPPLTIAVERMGSIWEAFMTLKQSLDYVAKHLPRDVKAQEIELKAINGMLETLDPHSVMFSPQEYEEMKVSTQGQFGGLGIVIGQRDGWLTVISPIPDTPASKAGIRAHDQIIRINDETTENMSLEEAVSRLRGKPGTNVVIQIRRKGAQRPIDKELTRRIIKVRSVSHKVLRDGIGYLRLKSFRENTTDEAVSALARMRQAGATRGLILDLRDNPGGLLEQAVSISDLFLDKGVIVTTEGFGDQMSQPRYAHAAGSLTDLPIVVLLSAGSASASEIVAGALRNHGRALLLGEQSFGKGSVQTIIPFRPRRTKVEGTALKLTIAHYLTPGGVSIQGTGIVPDIHLQAAQIDEDFIALRPSGTTRESDLNRSLDHASTQSQEVRSMISYLAEETMDQDEQTRQESAGEVSEDFEIRLAQRLLLSGGAADADQFYDRIRGELDRVGGEQDELITAALKGQGIVWNAAPDESRGAQGVATLGFTGEAKAGESVELELCVQNTSDQDLYRVQGRTVSAHGLMNDLEFIVGYVAARKRACQRRNVELSESQLTRKDYVSLQVDADGGLVTTPAPTGLSFLPQKRPTLDYHVSVLDESDGLVSPGETVKLRVDVTAQNHPAGSLLVALRNRNGSVVKLVGARRRHELLQPGESWSAELSFEARNVTEALEFDLTVGATKEGVWHSDRVVLPVVANPSPTKSCTGRLLAKPGAMLRQGGSLQSQILETINKATAFKCLGRSGSWWRVSDDRGRVAYVAGAEGQIQQSSTPVGTIETMRRPPEIKLTDNLSNFEVAGATLPLKALVSSNQPIKHILVYRRSETGRKKVALVGGGGLTSTLDLEVPLEPGHNLISIQALQGVAYGASKSFWVLSRQGWDPKLPTKHHRSHASVNSQK
;
A
#
# COMPACT_ATOMS: atom_id res chain seq x y z
N MET A 1 43.90 61.07 -19.18
CA MET A 1 44.53 61.63 -17.95
C MET A 1 44.99 60.44 -17.12
N ARG A 2 46.23 59.96 -17.18
CA ARG A 2 47.52 60.60 -16.85
C ARG A 2 47.49 61.39 -15.54
N GLN A 3 48.40 61.01 -14.64
CA GLN A 3 48.92 61.75 -13.47
C GLN A 3 47.95 61.87 -12.28
N ALA A 4 48.36 61.79 -11.01
CA ALA A 4 49.65 61.53 -10.38
C ALA A 4 49.41 61.48 -8.83
N LEU A 5 50.35 60.82 -8.13
CA LEU A 5 50.71 61.00 -6.71
C LEU A 5 49.70 60.51 -5.64
N SER A 6 50.09 59.87 -4.53
CA SER A 6 51.40 59.41 -4.07
C SER A 6 51.25 58.50 -2.84
N ALA A 7 52.13 57.51 -2.76
CA ALA A 7 52.78 56.95 -1.56
C ALA A 7 51.91 56.37 -0.42
N SER A 8 51.86 55.05 -0.29
CA SER A 8 52.81 54.24 0.52
C SER A 8 52.30 52.80 0.72
N GLN A 9 53.13 51.81 0.40
CA GLN A 9 53.00 50.35 0.65
C GLN A 9 54.45 49.79 0.77
N PRO A 10 54.75 48.55 1.25
CA PRO A 10 53.92 47.39 1.71
C PRO A 10 54.55 46.73 3.00
N PRO A 11 54.44 45.40 3.32
CA PRO A 11 53.55 44.32 2.86
C PRO A 11 52.86 43.51 3.99
N PHE A 12 51.75 42.82 3.69
CA PHE A 12 51.61 41.34 3.77
C PHE A 12 50.17 40.89 3.43
N TRP A 13 50.09 39.79 2.66
CA TRP A 13 48.95 38.94 2.25
C TRP A 13 48.29 39.17 0.87
N GLU A 14 48.41 38.11 0.04
CA GLU A 14 47.80 37.89 -1.28
C GLU A 14 46.27 37.71 -1.25
N PRO A 15 45.57 37.88 -2.40
CA PRO A 15 44.12 37.90 -2.49
C PRO A 15 43.53 36.63 -3.12
N LEU A 16 42.51 36.03 -2.49
CA LEU A 16 41.55 35.15 -3.15
C LEU A 16 40.13 35.51 -2.69
N HIS A 17 39.17 35.41 -3.62
CA HIS A 17 37.72 35.62 -3.47
C HIS A 17 37.15 37.03 -3.69
N ARG A 18 37.15 37.49 -4.95
CA ARG A 18 36.09 38.41 -5.45
C ARG A 18 35.37 37.98 -6.72
N HIS A 19 35.71 36.83 -7.33
CA HIS A 19 35.05 36.38 -8.56
C HIS A 19 33.88 35.39 -8.38
N ARG A 20 33.70 34.75 -7.21
CA ARG A 20 32.57 33.80 -7.00
C ARG A 20 31.26 34.43 -6.50
N PHE A 21 31.28 35.66 -6.00
CA PHE A 21 30.09 36.31 -5.42
C PHE A 21 29.18 36.96 -6.47
N ARG A 22 29.73 37.45 -7.59
CA ARG A 22 28.92 38.06 -8.67
C ARG A 22 28.14 37.03 -9.48
N ASP A 23 28.67 35.83 -9.69
CA ASP A 23 28.01 34.80 -10.51
C ASP A 23 26.77 34.18 -9.85
N SER A 24 26.72 34.06 -8.52
CA SER A 24 25.55 33.53 -7.81
C SER A 24 24.37 34.52 -7.77
N MET A 25 24.66 35.82 -7.55
CA MET A 25 23.65 36.88 -7.62
C MET A 25 23.14 37.11 -9.04
N LEU A 26 24.02 37.08 -10.05
CA LEU A 26 23.61 37.24 -11.45
C LEU A 26 22.74 36.06 -11.91
N LYS A 27 23.03 34.82 -11.48
CA LYS A 27 22.15 33.66 -11.73
C LYS A 27 20.79 33.79 -11.05
N SER A 28 20.74 34.32 -9.83
CA SER A 28 19.49 34.56 -9.08
C SER A 28 18.64 35.68 -9.70
N PHE A 29 19.26 36.74 -10.21
CA PHE A 29 18.57 37.81 -10.95
C PHE A 29 18.09 37.35 -12.33
N PHE A 30 18.89 36.54 -13.03
CA PHE A 30 18.49 35.94 -14.31
C PHE A 30 17.34 34.93 -14.13
N LEU A 31 17.29 34.25 -12.97
CA LEU A 31 16.21 33.33 -12.57
C LEU A 31 14.89 34.08 -12.32
N VAL A 32 14.93 35.22 -11.61
CA VAL A 32 13.74 36.08 -11.44
C VAL A 32 13.31 36.71 -12.78
N TYR A 33 14.26 37.07 -13.63
CA TYR A 33 14.01 37.63 -14.97
C TYR A 33 13.38 36.61 -15.93
N LEU A 34 13.78 35.33 -15.90
CA LEU A 34 13.17 34.24 -16.66
C LEU A 34 11.75 33.91 -16.17
N ILE A 35 11.51 33.98 -14.86
CA ILE A 35 10.17 33.85 -14.26
C ILE A 35 9.28 35.04 -14.64
N ALA A 36 9.84 36.25 -14.82
CA ALA A 36 9.08 37.42 -15.24
C ALA A 36 8.78 37.42 -16.75
N ASN A 37 9.69 36.92 -17.59
CA ASN A 37 9.56 36.94 -19.06
C ASN A 37 8.98 35.68 -19.70
N SER A 38 8.67 34.64 -18.93
CA SER A 38 7.82 33.53 -19.38
C SER A 38 6.31 33.89 -19.41
N PHE A 39 5.98 35.16 -19.10
CA PHE A 39 4.63 35.72 -19.08
C PHE A 39 4.50 36.93 -20.05
N HIS A 40 4.67 36.73 -21.36
CA HIS A 40 4.13 37.65 -22.37
C HIS A 40 3.36 36.89 -23.45
N PRO A 41 2.15 37.35 -23.83
CA PRO A 41 1.26 36.61 -24.72
C PRO A 41 1.56 36.97 -26.18
N LEU A 42 1.93 35.99 -26.98
CA LEU A 42 1.72 36.02 -28.43
C LEU A 42 0.73 34.92 -28.74
N LEU A 43 -0.55 35.27 -28.82
CA LEU A 43 -1.64 34.67 -29.62
C LEU A 43 -2.99 35.21 -29.11
N GLY A 44 -3.94 35.38 -30.04
CA GLY A 44 -5.16 36.17 -29.89
C GLY A 44 -6.11 35.78 -28.74
N ALA A 45 -7.07 36.67 -28.47
CA ALA A 45 -8.03 36.62 -27.37
C ALA A 45 -8.60 35.20 -27.12
N MET A 46 -8.12 34.56 -26.06
CA MET A 46 -8.63 33.30 -25.55
C MET A 46 -9.75 33.55 -24.51
N SER A 47 -10.66 32.60 -24.37
CA SER A 47 -11.76 32.74 -23.41
C SER A 47 -11.26 32.59 -21.95
N PRO A 48 -11.92 33.21 -20.95
CA PRO A 48 -11.57 33.07 -19.52
C PRO A 48 -11.57 31.61 -19.02
N HIS A 49 -12.32 30.73 -19.69
CA HIS A 49 -12.39 29.29 -19.39
C HIS A 49 -11.16 28.52 -19.92
N GLU A 50 -10.56 28.95 -21.03
CA GLU A 50 -9.33 28.38 -21.59
C GLU A 50 -8.10 28.88 -20.85
N GLU A 51 -8.11 30.16 -20.46
CA GLU A 51 -7.07 30.78 -19.62
C GLU A 51 -7.00 30.10 -18.23
N ALA A 52 -8.16 29.73 -17.66
CA ALA A 52 -8.23 28.97 -16.41
C ALA A 52 -7.75 27.51 -16.53
N ARG A 53 -7.77 26.91 -17.73
CA ARG A 53 -7.27 25.55 -18.01
C ARG A 53 -5.77 25.53 -18.28
N GLN A 54 -5.23 26.48 -19.03
CA GLN A 54 -3.83 26.48 -19.46
C GLN A 54 -2.84 26.94 -18.38
N LEU A 55 -3.23 27.82 -17.45
CA LEU A 55 -2.29 28.45 -16.51
C LEU A 55 -2.27 27.87 -15.10
N ARG A 56 -3.10 26.86 -14.79
CA ARG A 56 -3.21 26.28 -13.44
C ARG A 56 -2.56 24.90 -13.25
N ALA A 57 -2.19 24.20 -14.32
CA ALA A 57 -1.77 22.80 -14.25
C ALA A 57 -0.29 22.57 -13.89
N THR A 58 0.49 23.62 -13.59
CA THR A 58 1.93 23.50 -13.30
C THR A 58 2.45 24.41 -12.18
N GLU A 59 1.61 25.11 -11.42
CA GLU A 59 2.08 26.00 -10.33
C GLU A 59 2.73 25.18 -9.21
N GLN A 60 2.14 24.01 -8.86
CA GLN A 60 2.71 23.11 -7.87
C GLN A 60 3.97 22.46 -8.40
N LEU A 61 4.01 22.09 -9.69
CA LEU A 61 5.20 21.54 -10.31
C LEU A 61 6.37 22.54 -10.27
N SER A 62 6.15 23.79 -10.68
CA SER A 62 7.17 24.85 -10.62
C SER A 62 7.69 25.06 -9.19
N TRP A 63 6.78 25.12 -8.22
CA TRP A 63 7.15 25.28 -6.82
C TRP A 63 7.92 24.06 -6.28
N ALA A 64 7.49 22.83 -6.59
CA ALA A 64 8.17 21.62 -6.16
C ALA A 64 9.60 21.53 -6.71
N ILE A 65 9.81 21.87 -7.99
CA ILE A 65 11.15 21.95 -8.60
C ILE A 65 12.02 22.98 -7.87
N LEU A 66 11.44 24.15 -7.55
CA LEU A 66 12.15 25.18 -6.82
C LEU A 66 12.60 24.70 -5.43
N GLU A 67 11.70 24.07 -4.65
CA GLU A 67 12.06 23.53 -3.33
C GLU A 67 13.07 22.38 -3.40
N LEU A 68 12.96 21.51 -4.42
CA LEU A 68 13.95 20.45 -4.69
C LEU A 68 15.35 21.04 -4.91
N THR A 69 15.47 22.04 -5.77
CA THR A 69 16.77 22.68 -6.08
C THR A 69 17.37 23.44 -4.91
N LYS A 70 16.54 23.92 -3.97
CA LYS A 70 16.99 24.61 -2.77
C LYS A 70 17.47 23.67 -1.68
N GLY A 71 16.80 22.53 -1.48
CA GLY A 71 16.87 21.83 -0.21
C GLY A 71 17.09 20.32 -0.27
N TYR A 72 17.00 19.66 -1.43
CA TYR A 72 17.13 18.20 -1.45
C TYR A 72 18.54 17.74 -1.04
N VAL A 73 18.60 16.75 -0.14
CA VAL A 73 19.86 16.31 0.50
C VAL A 73 20.92 15.79 -0.47
N LYS A 74 20.50 15.18 -1.61
CA LYS A 74 21.42 14.56 -2.58
C LYS A 74 21.14 14.97 -4.02
N PRO A 75 21.48 16.20 -4.44
CA PRO A 75 21.24 16.67 -5.81
C PRO A 75 21.91 15.83 -6.90
N ALA A 76 22.96 15.06 -6.59
CA ALA A 76 23.57 14.11 -7.53
C ALA A 76 22.61 13.00 -7.99
N ARG A 77 21.53 12.74 -7.24
CA ARG A 77 20.44 11.83 -7.62
C ARG A 77 19.45 12.45 -8.63
N PHE A 78 19.56 13.75 -8.93
CA PHE A 78 18.79 14.34 -10.03
C PHE A 78 19.26 13.71 -11.34
N LYS A 79 18.40 12.85 -11.88
CA LYS A 79 18.52 12.24 -13.20
C LYS A 79 17.36 12.77 -14.05
N PRO A 80 17.52 13.94 -14.69
CA PRO A 80 16.42 14.66 -15.36
C PRO A 80 15.60 13.76 -16.30
N LYS A 81 16.25 12.95 -17.13
CA LYS A 81 15.59 11.99 -18.00
C LYS A 81 14.73 10.98 -17.22
N GLU A 82 15.28 10.34 -16.18
CA GLU A 82 14.53 9.37 -15.37
C GLU A 82 13.33 10.04 -14.66
N MET A 83 13.54 11.25 -14.13
CA MET A 83 12.50 12.05 -13.50
C MET A 83 11.32 12.31 -14.44
N VAL A 84 11.60 12.71 -15.70
CA VAL A 84 10.56 12.90 -16.72
C VAL A 84 9.84 11.59 -17.03
N VAL A 85 10.59 10.52 -17.27
CA VAL A 85 10.05 9.20 -17.61
C VAL A 85 9.12 8.68 -16.52
N HIS A 86 9.54 8.71 -15.25
CA HIS A 86 8.72 8.24 -14.13
C HIS A 86 7.48 9.12 -13.89
N SER A 87 7.60 10.43 -14.05
CA SER A 87 6.46 11.35 -13.99
C SER A 87 5.42 11.03 -15.04
N LEU A 88 5.83 10.85 -16.30
CA LEU A 88 4.92 10.57 -17.41
C LEU A 88 4.29 9.18 -17.31
N ARG A 89 5.03 8.17 -16.83
CA ARG A 89 4.47 6.86 -16.47
C ARG A 89 3.42 6.96 -15.35
N SER A 90 3.67 7.82 -14.36
CA SER A 90 2.72 8.07 -13.27
C SER A 90 1.44 8.74 -13.77
N VAL A 91 1.56 9.68 -14.71
CA VAL A 91 0.41 10.28 -15.41
C VAL A 91 -0.33 9.25 -16.28
N GLU A 92 0.39 8.42 -17.02
CA GLU A 92 -0.17 7.34 -17.86
C GLU A 92 -1.01 6.35 -17.04
N SER A 93 -0.68 6.15 -15.76
CA SER A 93 -1.42 5.26 -14.85
C SER A 93 -2.82 5.79 -14.49
N VAL A 94 -3.04 7.11 -14.55
CA VAL A 94 -4.32 7.74 -14.24
C VAL A 94 -5.06 8.24 -15.49
N VAL A 95 -4.39 8.29 -16.65
CA VAL A 95 -4.99 8.63 -17.95
C VAL A 95 -4.94 7.41 -18.88
N PRO A 96 -5.99 6.56 -18.92
CA PRO A 96 -6.00 5.32 -19.70
C PRO A 96 -5.71 5.52 -21.19
N GLU A 97 -6.25 6.60 -21.78
CA GLU A 97 -6.16 6.95 -23.21
C GLU A 97 -4.79 7.51 -23.63
N LEU A 98 -3.91 7.80 -22.67
CA LEU A 98 -2.55 8.26 -22.91
C LEU A 98 -1.61 7.08 -23.07
N ILE A 99 -0.81 7.07 -24.13
CA ILE A 99 0.36 6.20 -24.27
C ILE A 99 1.59 7.07 -24.06
N PHE A 100 2.47 6.60 -23.18
CA PHE A 100 3.82 7.09 -23.04
C PHE A 100 4.79 6.01 -23.54
N ASP A 101 5.58 6.34 -24.57
CA ASP A 101 6.58 5.44 -25.15
C ASP A 101 7.94 6.15 -25.27
N GLU A 102 8.95 5.59 -24.61
CA GLU A 102 10.35 6.05 -24.67
C GLU A 102 11.24 5.15 -25.54
N THR A 103 10.67 4.07 -26.09
CA THR A 103 11.39 3.00 -26.81
C THR A 103 11.25 3.11 -28.32
N LYS A 104 10.20 3.77 -28.83
CA LYS A 104 10.00 4.01 -30.26
C LYS A 104 11.14 4.77 -30.93
N LEU A 105 11.71 5.74 -30.23
CA LEU A 105 12.80 6.58 -30.73
C LEU A 105 13.85 6.72 -29.62
N PRO A 106 15.06 6.16 -29.79
CA PRO A 106 16.14 6.33 -28.83
C PRO A 106 16.33 7.82 -28.52
N GLY A 107 16.34 8.16 -27.23
CA GLY A 107 16.57 9.53 -26.79
C GLY A 107 15.37 10.48 -26.88
N GLN A 108 14.17 9.99 -27.20
CA GLN A 108 12.95 10.80 -27.27
C GLN A 108 11.82 10.17 -26.45
N VAL A 109 10.92 11.00 -25.94
CA VAL A 109 9.64 10.57 -25.35
C VAL A 109 8.52 10.87 -26.32
N HIS A 110 7.63 9.91 -26.49
CA HIS A 110 6.47 10.00 -27.37
C HIS A 110 5.20 9.86 -26.55
N LEU A 111 4.38 10.92 -26.58
CA LEU A 111 3.07 10.97 -25.95
C LEU A 111 2.00 10.93 -27.03
N GLN A 112 1.09 9.99 -26.92
CA GLN A 112 -0.04 9.84 -27.83
C GLN A 112 -1.33 9.75 -27.01
N LEU A 113 -2.20 10.75 -27.15
CA LEU A 113 -3.56 10.67 -26.64
C LEU A 113 -4.51 10.28 -27.77
N THR A 114 -5.50 9.43 -27.47
CA THR A 114 -6.50 9.02 -28.48
C THR A 114 -7.21 10.25 -29.08
N GLY A 115 -7.18 10.40 -30.40
CA GLY A 115 -7.83 11.52 -31.10
C GLY A 115 -7.03 12.84 -31.12
N ALA A 116 -5.81 12.87 -30.60
CA ALA A 116 -4.90 14.02 -30.64
C ALA A 116 -3.68 13.74 -31.54
N PRO A 117 -3.03 14.77 -32.12
CA PRO A 117 -1.73 14.58 -32.76
C PRO A 117 -0.68 14.13 -31.73
N PRO A 118 0.27 13.26 -32.07
CA PRO A 118 1.34 12.86 -31.17
C PRO A 118 2.22 14.05 -30.77
N LEU A 119 2.74 14.02 -29.54
CA LEU A 119 3.78 14.92 -29.06
C LEU A 119 5.07 14.12 -28.85
N THR A 120 6.12 14.49 -29.58
CA THR A 120 7.45 13.88 -29.43
C THR A 120 8.42 14.94 -28.89
N ILE A 121 9.15 14.62 -27.83
CA ILE A 121 10.11 15.52 -27.18
C ILE A 121 11.45 14.82 -27.03
N ALA A 122 12.55 15.47 -27.42
CA ALA A 122 13.89 14.95 -27.19
C ALA A 122 14.27 15.02 -25.70
N VAL A 123 14.77 13.91 -25.15
CA VAL A 123 15.19 13.79 -23.73
C VAL A 123 16.63 13.28 -23.58
N GLU A 124 17.32 12.93 -24.68
CA GLU A 124 18.64 12.29 -24.65
C GLU A 124 19.73 13.17 -24.02
N ARG A 125 19.68 14.47 -24.28
CA ARG A 125 20.68 15.45 -23.81
C ARG A 125 20.18 16.27 -22.63
N MET A 126 19.23 15.72 -21.86
CA MET A 126 18.64 16.43 -20.73
C MET A 126 19.62 16.48 -19.54
N GLY A 127 20.34 17.59 -19.43
CA GLY A 127 21.42 17.79 -18.47
C GLY A 127 20.99 18.50 -17.19
N SER A 128 19.81 19.13 -17.16
CA SER A 128 19.35 19.89 -16.00
C SER A 128 17.92 19.58 -15.57
N ILE A 129 17.66 19.76 -14.27
CA ILE A 129 16.31 19.66 -13.69
C ILE A 129 15.34 20.69 -14.30
N TRP A 130 15.85 21.81 -14.80
CA TRP A 130 15.04 22.82 -15.49
C TRP A 130 14.58 22.35 -16.88
N GLU A 131 15.42 21.64 -17.62
CA GLU A 131 15.00 21.01 -18.87
C GLU A 131 13.94 19.94 -18.60
N ALA A 132 14.09 19.13 -17.54
CA ALA A 132 13.05 18.20 -17.10
C ALA A 132 11.73 18.92 -16.77
N PHE A 133 11.80 20.04 -16.02
CA PHE A 133 10.63 20.86 -15.73
C PHE A 133 9.94 21.36 -17.01
N MET A 134 10.70 21.90 -17.97
CA MET A 134 10.14 22.42 -19.22
C MET A 134 9.49 21.31 -20.04
N THR A 135 10.12 20.14 -20.12
CA THR A 135 9.55 18.96 -20.78
C THR A 135 8.26 18.51 -20.09
N LEU A 136 8.26 18.40 -18.76
CA LEU A 136 7.06 18.02 -18.00
C LEU A 136 5.94 19.02 -18.17
N LYS A 137 6.24 20.32 -18.11
CA LYS A 137 5.27 21.38 -18.37
C LYS A 137 4.66 21.22 -19.76
N GLN A 138 5.48 21.07 -20.80
CA GLN A 138 5.01 20.87 -22.17
C GLN A 138 4.12 19.62 -22.30
N SER A 139 4.52 18.51 -21.67
CA SER A 139 3.75 17.26 -21.66
C SER A 139 2.42 17.40 -20.94
N LEU A 140 2.39 18.05 -19.78
CA LEU A 140 1.18 18.30 -19.00
C LEU A 140 0.24 19.27 -19.73
N ASP A 141 0.77 20.30 -20.38
CA ASP A 141 0.00 21.24 -21.22
C ASP A 141 -0.66 20.48 -22.39
N TYR A 142 0.07 19.56 -23.03
CA TYR A 142 -0.48 18.70 -24.08
C TYR A 142 -1.60 17.79 -23.57
N VAL A 143 -1.39 17.13 -22.43
CA VAL A 143 -2.37 16.25 -21.81
C VAL A 143 -3.61 17.05 -21.42
N ALA A 144 -3.45 18.17 -20.70
CA ALA A 144 -4.54 19.05 -20.27
C ALA A 144 -5.37 19.62 -21.43
N LYS A 145 -4.74 19.90 -22.58
CA LYS A 145 -5.43 20.42 -23.78
C LYS A 145 -6.37 19.40 -24.42
N HIS A 146 -6.04 18.12 -24.37
CA HIS A 146 -6.75 17.08 -25.12
C HIS A 146 -7.52 16.09 -24.22
N LEU A 147 -7.48 16.27 -22.90
CA LEU A 147 -8.20 15.44 -21.94
C LEU A 147 -9.72 15.59 -22.03
N PRO A 148 -10.48 14.50 -21.82
CA PRO A 148 -11.93 14.56 -21.63
C PRO A 148 -12.29 15.34 -20.33
N ARG A 149 -13.54 15.83 -20.24
CA ARG A 149 -13.98 16.78 -19.18
C ARG A 149 -13.99 16.21 -17.75
N ASP A 150 -13.89 14.90 -17.59
CA ASP A 150 -14.07 14.16 -16.34
C ASP A 150 -12.79 13.93 -15.52
N VAL A 151 -11.60 14.15 -16.09
CA VAL A 151 -10.32 14.01 -15.37
C VAL A 151 -9.87 15.35 -14.79
N LYS A 152 -9.56 15.39 -13.48
CA LYS A 152 -9.12 16.61 -12.79
C LYS A 152 -7.64 16.89 -13.06
N ALA A 153 -7.33 18.05 -13.64
CA ALA A 153 -5.96 18.47 -13.94
C ALA A 153 -5.03 18.47 -12.70
N GLN A 154 -5.57 18.76 -11.51
CA GLN A 154 -4.80 18.76 -10.25
C GLN A 154 -4.29 17.37 -9.87
N GLU A 155 -5.08 16.33 -10.14
CA GLU A 155 -4.69 14.94 -9.84
C GLU A 155 -3.55 14.49 -10.75
N ILE A 156 -3.60 14.90 -12.03
CA ILE A 156 -2.53 14.64 -13.01
C ILE A 156 -1.24 15.35 -12.60
N GLU A 157 -1.32 16.64 -12.23
CA GLU A 157 -0.15 17.40 -11.78
C GLU A 157 0.48 16.74 -10.54
N LEU A 158 -0.34 16.38 -9.54
CA LEU A 158 0.12 15.69 -8.34
C LEU A 158 0.80 14.35 -8.67
N LYS A 159 0.23 13.55 -9.58
CA LYS A 159 0.81 12.28 -10.04
C LYS A 159 2.12 12.48 -10.78
N ALA A 160 2.24 13.53 -11.58
CA ALA A 160 3.50 13.88 -12.25
C ALA A 160 4.58 14.25 -11.23
N ILE A 161 4.26 15.12 -10.27
CA ILE A 161 5.20 15.53 -9.21
C ILE A 161 5.66 14.30 -8.40
N ASN A 162 4.74 13.44 -7.97
CA ASN A 162 5.09 12.27 -7.18
C ASN A 162 5.91 11.25 -7.99
N GLY A 163 5.59 11.03 -9.27
CA GLY A 163 6.42 10.20 -10.15
C GLY A 163 7.85 10.72 -10.29
N MET A 164 8.05 12.04 -10.32
CA MET A 164 9.37 12.64 -10.27
C MET A 164 10.08 12.36 -8.93
N LEU A 165 9.39 12.60 -7.80
CA LEU A 165 9.96 12.47 -6.46
C LEU A 165 10.36 11.02 -6.12
N GLU A 166 9.60 10.03 -6.58
CA GLU A 166 9.90 8.59 -6.43
C GLU A 166 11.26 8.17 -7.00
N THR A 167 11.82 8.95 -7.93
CA THR A 167 13.16 8.67 -8.48
C THR A 167 14.30 9.03 -7.52
N LEU A 168 14.01 9.86 -6.51
CA LEU A 168 14.98 10.46 -5.61
C LEU A 168 15.23 9.56 -4.38
N ASP A 169 14.16 9.30 -3.63
CA ASP A 169 14.13 8.51 -2.40
C ASP A 169 12.69 8.05 -2.07
N PRO A 170 12.48 7.10 -1.14
CA PRO A 170 11.15 6.62 -0.77
C PRO A 170 10.38 7.53 0.20
N HIS A 171 10.96 8.64 0.65
CA HIS A 171 10.42 9.48 1.74
C HIS A 171 9.89 10.84 1.28
N SER A 172 10.29 11.29 0.09
CA SER A 172 9.94 12.55 -0.53
C SER A 172 8.65 12.41 -1.33
N VAL A 173 7.62 13.20 -1.00
CA VAL A 173 6.29 13.10 -1.60
C VAL A 173 5.56 14.42 -1.51
N MET A 174 4.74 14.72 -2.52
CA MET A 174 3.76 15.79 -2.48
C MET A 174 2.44 15.23 -1.95
N PHE A 175 2.01 15.75 -0.81
CA PHE A 175 0.73 15.42 -0.20
C PHE A 175 -0.42 16.16 -0.88
N SER A 176 -1.49 15.43 -1.16
CA SER A 176 -2.82 15.97 -1.41
C SER A 176 -3.37 16.69 -0.16
N PRO A 177 -4.45 17.49 -0.30
CA PRO A 177 -5.05 18.18 0.84
C PRO A 177 -5.46 17.27 2.00
N GLN A 178 -5.95 16.08 1.67
CA GLN A 178 -6.36 15.09 2.65
C GLN A 178 -5.15 14.49 3.38
N GLU A 179 -4.14 14.03 2.64
CA GLU A 179 -2.93 13.42 3.21
C GLU A 179 -2.17 14.41 4.11
N TYR A 180 -2.12 15.68 3.74
CA TYR A 180 -1.48 16.71 4.55
C TYR A 180 -2.22 16.95 5.88
N GLU A 181 -3.56 16.93 5.87
CA GLU A 181 -4.37 17.04 7.10
C GLU A 181 -4.16 15.83 8.02
N GLU A 182 -4.15 14.62 7.45
CA GLU A 182 -3.90 13.38 8.19
C GLU A 182 -2.52 13.37 8.86
N MET A 183 -1.50 13.87 8.16
CA MET A 183 -0.14 14.02 8.68
C MET A 183 -0.07 15.04 9.83
N LYS A 184 -0.78 16.17 9.74
CA LYS A 184 -0.84 17.14 10.86
C LYS A 184 -1.47 16.52 12.11
N VAL A 185 -2.55 15.75 11.93
CA VAL A 185 -3.22 15.05 13.03
C VAL A 185 -2.27 14.05 13.71
N SER A 186 -1.51 13.28 12.93
CA SER A 186 -0.60 12.27 13.50
C SER A 186 0.56 12.89 14.30
N THR A 187 1.06 14.06 13.89
CA THR A 187 2.18 14.76 14.54
C THR A 187 1.77 15.60 15.75
N GLN A 188 0.59 16.24 15.71
CA GLN A 188 0.03 16.99 16.84
C GLN A 188 -0.45 16.09 17.98
N GLY A 189 -0.75 14.81 17.68
CA GLY A 189 -1.26 13.86 18.68
C GLY A 189 -2.67 14.16 19.17
N GLN A 190 -3.38 15.07 18.51
CA GLN A 190 -4.76 15.40 18.83
C GLN A 190 -5.59 15.66 17.58
N PHE A 191 -6.87 15.33 17.64
CA PHE A 191 -7.82 15.60 16.55
C PHE A 191 -9.23 15.80 17.06
N GLY A 192 -10.06 16.48 16.26
CA GLY A 192 -11.50 16.57 16.51
C GLY A 192 -12.21 15.27 16.13
N GLY A 193 -12.85 14.60 17.10
CA GLY A 193 -13.53 13.33 16.86
C GLY A 193 -14.22 12.77 18.10
N LEU A 194 -14.46 11.45 18.09
CA LEU A 194 -15.25 10.75 19.11
C LEU A 194 -14.43 9.95 20.11
N GLY A 195 -13.19 9.59 19.76
CA GLY A 195 -12.32 8.75 20.56
C GLY A 195 -12.65 7.26 20.45
N ILE A 196 -12.69 6.73 19.23
CA ILE A 196 -12.97 5.32 18.94
C ILE A 196 -11.85 4.79 18.05
N VAL A 197 -11.35 3.61 18.37
CA VAL A 197 -10.52 2.80 17.47
C VAL A 197 -11.45 1.84 16.73
N ILE A 198 -11.44 1.90 15.40
CA ILE A 198 -12.31 1.09 14.53
C ILE A 198 -11.46 0.29 13.54
N GLY A 199 -11.95 -0.88 13.17
CA GLY A 199 -11.37 -1.74 12.13
C GLY A 199 -12.48 -2.36 11.29
N GLN A 200 -12.11 -3.10 10.25
CA GLN A 200 -13.06 -3.83 9.41
C GLN A 200 -13.04 -5.31 9.78
N ARG A 201 -14.17 -5.85 10.24
CA ARG A 201 -14.32 -7.26 10.64
C ARG A 201 -15.55 -7.86 10.00
N ASP A 202 -15.41 -9.02 9.36
CA ASP A 202 -16.47 -9.68 8.59
C ASP A 202 -17.13 -8.77 7.54
N GLY A 203 -16.38 -7.79 7.03
CA GLY A 203 -16.85 -6.77 6.09
C GLY A 203 -17.64 -5.61 6.70
N TRP A 204 -17.71 -5.49 8.03
CA TRP A 204 -18.38 -4.39 8.74
C TRP A 204 -17.38 -3.53 9.51
N LEU A 205 -17.64 -2.22 9.58
CA LEU A 205 -16.95 -1.33 10.51
C LEU A 205 -17.28 -1.72 11.95
N THR A 206 -16.26 -2.11 12.69
CA THR A 206 -16.38 -2.66 14.04
C THR A 206 -15.50 -1.87 14.99
N VAL A 207 -16.02 -1.57 16.17
CA VAL A 207 -15.26 -0.93 17.25
C VAL A 207 -14.28 -1.94 17.83
N ILE A 208 -12.98 -1.64 17.72
CA ILE A 208 -11.92 -2.40 18.39
C ILE A 208 -11.95 -2.04 19.87
N SER A 209 -11.86 -0.74 20.18
CA SER A 209 -11.92 -0.21 21.55
C SER A 209 -12.34 1.26 21.59
N PRO A 210 -13.19 1.69 22.55
CA PRO A 210 -13.37 3.10 22.86
C PRO A 210 -12.17 3.64 23.65
N ILE A 211 -11.73 4.87 23.35
CA ILE A 211 -10.65 5.52 24.10
C ILE A 211 -11.22 6.03 25.44
N PRO A 212 -10.59 5.78 26.60
CA PRO A 212 -11.04 6.27 27.90
C PRO A 212 -11.25 7.80 27.94
N ASP A 213 -12.21 8.26 28.74
CA ASP A 213 -12.56 9.68 28.95
C ASP A 213 -13.01 10.47 27.71
N THR A 214 -13.26 9.80 26.59
CA THR A 214 -13.73 10.43 25.33
C THR A 214 -15.26 10.41 25.18
N PRO A 215 -15.84 11.20 24.25
CA PRO A 215 -17.28 11.17 23.97
C PRO A 215 -17.83 9.75 23.75
N ALA A 216 -17.09 8.90 23.04
CA ALA A 216 -17.51 7.54 22.73
C ALA A 216 -17.60 6.63 23.96
N SER A 217 -16.56 6.65 24.80
CA SER A 217 -16.54 5.89 26.06
C SER A 217 -17.70 6.34 26.96
N LYS A 218 -17.92 7.65 27.09
CA LYS A 218 -19.03 8.22 27.89
C LYS A 218 -20.41 7.90 27.32
N ALA A 219 -20.53 7.76 25.99
CA ALA A 219 -21.77 7.35 25.33
C ALA A 219 -22.08 5.84 25.49
N GLY A 220 -21.19 5.07 26.12
CA GLY A 220 -21.37 3.64 26.38
C GLY A 220 -21.17 2.76 25.14
N ILE A 221 -20.37 3.24 24.17
CA ILE A 221 -19.86 2.43 23.05
C ILE A 221 -18.90 1.38 23.61
N ARG A 222 -18.97 0.16 23.09
CA ARG A 222 -18.19 -1.00 23.57
C ARG A 222 -17.41 -1.63 22.42
N ALA A 223 -16.35 -2.36 22.79
CA ALA A 223 -15.66 -3.25 21.86
C ALA A 223 -16.66 -4.22 21.19
N HIS A 224 -16.40 -4.54 19.92
CA HIS A 224 -17.25 -5.33 19.02
C HIS A 224 -18.60 -4.70 18.61
N ASP A 225 -18.91 -3.47 19.01
CA ASP A 225 -20.04 -2.76 18.41
C ASP A 225 -19.81 -2.58 16.91
N GLN A 226 -20.77 -2.98 16.08
CA GLN A 226 -20.71 -2.74 14.64
C GLN A 226 -21.36 -1.40 14.33
N ILE A 227 -20.60 -0.44 13.80
CA ILE A 227 -21.13 0.84 13.35
C ILE A 227 -21.79 0.57 12.00
N ILE A 228 -23.13 0.55 11.96
CA ILE A 228 -23.90 0.25 10.74
C ILE A 228 -24.34 1.52 10.00
N ARG A 229 -24.38 2.68 10.68
CA ARG A 229 -24.57 4.00 10.05
C ARG A 229 -23.75 5.10 10.71
N ILE A 230 -23.34 6.08 9.91
CA ILE A 230 -22.79 7.37 10.35
C ILE A 230 -23.68 8.47 9.76
N ASN A 231 -24.34 9.23 10.62
CA ASN A 231 -25.47 10.08 10.31
C ASN A 231 -26.51 9.28 9.51
N ASP A 232 -26.86 9.78 8.32
CA ASP A 232 -27.81 9.14 7.43
C ASP A 232 -27.19 8.08 6.52
N GLU A 233 -25.90 7.80 6.61
CA GLU A 233 -25.20 6.96 5.62
C GLU A 233 -24.85 5.59 6.18
N THR A 234 -25.11 4.54 5.40
CA THR A 234 -24.71 3.16 5.74
C THR A 234 -23.20 2.99 5.63
N THR A 235 -22.64 2.13 6.48
CA THR A 235 -21.20 1.83 6.50
C THR A 235 -20.82 0.55 5.75
N GLU A 236 -21.79 -0.20 5.22
CA GLU A 236 -21.60 -1.55 4.64
C GLU A 236 -20.55 -1.62 3.49
N ASN A 237 -20.36 -0.51 2.75
CA ASN A 237 -19.36 -0.37 1.67
C ASN A 237 -18.42 0.83 1.88
N MET A 238 -18.45 1.41 3.07
CA MET A 238 -17.60 2.55 3.40
C MET A 238 -16.19 2.05 3.67
N SER A 239 -15.19 2.67 3.05
CA SER A 239 -13.79 2.35 3.39
C SER A 239 -13.50 2.82 4.81
N LEU A 240 -12.46 2.26 5.43
CA LEU A 240 -12.04 2.68 6.76
C LEU A 240 -11.68 4.17 6.77
N GLU A 241 -10.99 4.66 5.73
CA GLU A 241 -10.61 6.06 5.56
C GLU A 241 -11.83 6.96 5.44
N GLU A 242 -12.82 6.56 4.64
CA GLU A 242 -14.07 7.32 4.51
C GLU A 242 -14.81 7.40 5.86
N ALA A 243 -14.89 6.29 6.59
CA ALA A 243 -15.51 6.27 7.91
C ALA A 243 -14.80 7.19 8.91
N VAL A 244 -13.47 7.12 8.96
CA VAL A 244 -12.64 7.99 9.80
C VAL A 244 -12.87 9.46 9.45
N SER A 245 -12.91 9.81 8.16
CA SER A 245 -13.15 11.18 7.70
C SER A 245 -14.51 11.73 8.17
N ARG A 246 -15.53 10.87 8.25
CA ARG A 246 -16.91 11.23 8.67
C ARG A 246 -17.08 11.26 10.18
N LEU A 247 -16.41 10.37 10.91
CA LEU A 247 -16.43 10.37 12.38
C LEU A 247 -15.62 11.53 12.95
N ARG A 248 -14.54 11.93 12.28
CA ARG A 248 -13.78 13.15 12.59
C ARG A 248 -14.53 14.39 12.12
N GLY A 249 -14.11 15.55 12.64
CA GLY A 249 -14.71 16.83 12.30
C GLY A 249 -14.42 17.89 13.36
N LYS A 250 -14.88 19.11 13.10
CA LYS A 250 -14.64 20.25 14.00
C LYS A 250 -15.18 19.95 15.42
N PRO A 251 -14.38 20.17 16.48
CA PRO A 251 -14.87 20.05 17.86
C PRO A 251 -16.14 20.90 18.08
N GLY A 252 -17.08 20.37 18.87
CA GLY A 252 -18.39 20.99 19.13
C GLY A 252 -19.48 20.63 18.12
N THR A 253 -19.16 20.00 16.99
CA THR A 253 -20.17 19.51 16.04
C THR A 253 -20.68 18.13 16.45
N ASN A 254 -21.94 17.83 16.11
CA ASN A 254 -22.55 16.52 16.40
C ASN A 254 -22.38 15.52 15.25
N VAL A 255 -22.44 14.25 15.60
CA VAL A 255 -22.55 13.12 14.69
C VAL A 255 -23.42 12.06 15.34
N VAL A 256 -24.34 11.50 14.56
CA VAL A 256 -25.14 10.36 15.00
C VAL A 256 -24.48 9.11 14.47
N ILE A 257 -24.27 8.09 15.30
CA ILE A 257 -23.89 6.77 14.82
C ILE A 257 -24.97 5.78 15.24
N GLN A 258 -25.25 4.82 14.36
CA GLN A 258 -26.13 3.70 14.67
C GLN A 258 -25.27 2.45 14.82
N ILE A 259 -25.37 1.79 15.98
CA ILE A 259 -24.58 0.61 16.30
C ILE A 259 -25.46 -0.66 16.39
N ARG A 260 -24.93 -1.77 15.88
CA ARG A 260 -25.46 -3.12 16.11
C ARG A 260 -24.57 -3.81 17.14
N ARG A 261 -25.18 -4.20 18.27
CA ARG A 261 -24.51 -4.86 19.39
C ARG A 261 -25.02 -6.29 19.54
N LYS A 262 -24.12 -7.27 19.70
CA LYS A 262 -24.48 -8.67 19.97
C LYS A 262 -25.38 -8.75 21.20
N GLY A 263 -26.53 -9.40 21.07
CA GLY A 263 -27.54 -9.54 22.12
C GLY A 263 -28.58 -8.41 22.20
N ALA A 264 -28.42 -7.31 21.45
CA ALA A 264 -29.46 -6.27 21.34
C ALA A 264 -30.46 -6.62 20.21
N GLN A 265 -31.76 -6.48 20.47
CA GLN A 265 -32.81 -6.81 19.48
C GLN A 265 -32.96 -5.75 18.36
N ARG A 266 -32.52 -4.50 18.59
CA ARG A 266 -32.60 -3.40 17.62
C ARG A 266 -31.28 -2.61 17.61
N PRO A 267 -30.93 -1.97 16.49
CA PRO A 267 -29.81 -1.02 16.46
C PRO A 267 -30.00 0.12 17.47
N ILE A 268 -28.89 0.63 18.00
CA ILE A 268 -28.87 1.68 19.02
C ILE A 268 -28.32 2.95 18.39
N ASP A 269 -29.09 4.03 18.43
CA ASP A 269 -28.62 5.34 17.98
C ASP A 269 -27.85 6.04 19.11
N LYS A 270 -26.72 6.66 18.73
CA LYS A 270 -25.87 7.44 19.63
C LYS A 270 -25.55 8.77 18.96
N GLU A 271 -26.10 9.85 19.50
CA GLU A 271 -25.64 11.20 19.15
C GLU A 271 -24.43 11.55 20.01
N LEU A 272 -23.32 11.92 19.36
CA LEU A 272 -22.09 12.30 20.03
C LEU A 272 -21.63 13.67 19.57
N THR A 273 -21.20 14.50 20.50
CA THR A 273 -20.51 15.76 20.21
C THR A 273 -19.02 15.51 20.07
N ARG A 274 -18.45 15.90 18.93
CA ARG A 274 -17.00 15.80 18.68
C ARG A 274 -16.23 16.66 19.67
N ARG A 275 -15.14 16.13 20.21
CA ARG A 275 -14.20 16.87 21.08
C ARG A 275 -12.79 16.71 20.56
N ILE A 276 -11.87 17.51 21.10
CA ILE A 276 -10.43 17.27 20.90
C ILE A 276 -10.09 15.98 21.64
N ILE A 277 -9.73 14.96 20.87
CA ILE A 277 -9.26 13.68 21.34
C ILE A 277 -7.74 13.77 21.40
N LYS A 278 -7.17 13.58 22.59
CA LYS A 278 -5.73 13.47 22.78
C LYS A 278 -5.36 12.00 22.71
N VAL A 279 -4.42 11.67 21.85
CA VAL A 279 -3.87 10.33 21.74
C VAL A 279 -2.49 10.36 22.38
N ARG A 280 -2.38 9.70 23.54
CA ARG A 280 -1.15 9.63 24.33
C ARG A 280 -0.04 8.98 23.52
N SER A 281 1.15 9.56 23.55
CA SER A 281 2.35 8.97 22.96
C SER A 281 3.16 8.16 23.97
N VAL A 282 2.88 8.33 25.27
CA VAL A 282 3.58 7.65 26.36
C VAL A 282 2.66 6.75 27.19
N SER A 283 3.09 5.52 27.42
CA SER A 283 2.53 4.61 28.43
C SER A 283 3.58 4.35 29.51
N HIS A 284 3.16 4.18 30.77
CA HIS A 284 4.09 3.90 31.85
C HIS A 284 3.49 2.98 32.93
N LYS A 285 4.35 2.23 33.62
CA LYS A 285 3.99 1.33 34.73
C LYS A 285 5.18 1.19 35.68
N VAL A 286 4.93 1.03 36.97
CA VAL A 286 5.94 0.50 37.90
C VAL A 286 5.75 -1.01 37.96
N LEU A 287 6.75 -1.73 37.48
CA LEU A 287 6.81 -3.19 37.47
C LEU A 287 7.20 -3.69 38.86
N ARG A 288 7.24 -5.01 39.03
CA ARG A 288 7.71 -5.63 40.28
C ARG A 288 9.14 -5.18 40.59
N ASP A 289 9.47 -5.24 41.87
CA ASP A 289 10.81 -4.94 42.38
C ASP A 289 11.33 -3.52 42.08
N GLY A 290 10.43 -2.55 41.87
CA GLY A 290 10.79 -1.14 41.72
C GLY A 290 11.46 -0.80 40.38
N ILE A 291 11.14 -1.54 39.31
CA ILE A 291 11.56 -1.23 37.94
C ILE A 291 10.51 -0.34 37.27
N GLY A 292 10.94 0.79 36.72
CA GLY A 292 10.08 1.64 35.89
C GLY A 292 9.97 1.11 34.47
N TYR A 293 8.79 1.18 33.87
CA TYR A 293 8.56 0.89 32.45
C TYR A 293 7.98 2.12 31.77
N LEU A 294 8.64 2.59 30.71
CA LEU A 294 8.24 3.74 29.91
C LEU A 294 8.22 3.33 28.43
N ARG A 295 7.03 3.27 27.82
CA ARG A 295 6.89 3.00 26.38
C ARG A 295 6.58 4.27 25.62
N LEU A 296 7.38 4.56 24.61
CA LEU A 296 7.12 5.64 23.64
C LEU A 296 6.52 5.02 22.38
N LYS A 297 5.28 5.34 22.07
CA LYS A 297 4.58 4.82 20.88
C LYS A 297 4.88 5.59 19.60
N SER A 298 5.16 6.89 19.73
CA SER A 298 5.52 7.81 18.64
C SER A 298 6.07 9.11 19.20
N PHE A 299 6.75 9.92 18.39
CA PHE A 299 7.30 11.22 18.79
C PHE A 299 6.41 12.37 18.27
N ARG A 300 5.52 12.83 19.13
CA ARG A 300 4.53 13.90 18.89
C ARG A 300 4.84 15.14 19.73
N GLU A 301 4.22 16.27 19.42
CA GLU A 301 4.50 17.58 20.05
C GLU A 301 4.55 17.56 21.60
N ASN A 302 3.79 16.71 22.26
CA ASN A 302 3.67 16.63 23.73
C ASN A 302 4.39 15.44 24.37
N THR A 303 5.21 14.69 23.63
CA THR A 303 5.77 13.41 24.10
C THR A 303 6.75 13.60 25.25
N THR A 304 7.62 14.62 25.17
CA THR A 304 8.55 14.94 26.25
C THR A 304 7.82 15.27 27.54
N ASP A 305 6.78 16.11 27.50
CA ASP A 305 6.00 16.48 28.70
C ASP A 305 5.29 15.26 29.33
N GLU A 306 4.74 14.38 28.49
CA GLU A 306 4.15 13.11 28.93
C GLU A 306 5.20 12.21 29.59
N ALA A 307 6.41 12.10 29.02
CA ALA A 307 7.51 11.31 29.55
C ALA A 307 8.03 11.85 30.89
N VAL A 308 8.25 13.17 31.01
CA VAL A 308 8.65 13.83 32.26
C VAL A 308 7.62 13.56 33.36
N SER A 309 6.34 13.72 33.04
CA SER A 309 5.24 13.46 33.97
C SER A 309 5.19 11.98 34.39
N ALA A 310 5.40 11.06 33.46
CA ALA A 310 5.44 9.63 33.71
C ALA A 310 6.61 9.23 34.62
N LEU A 311 7.82 9.72 34.34
CA LEU A 311 9.02 9.49 35.14
C LEU A 311 8.84 9.98 36.58
N ALA A 312 8.29 11.19 36.76
CA ALA A 312 8.01 11.74 38.09
C ALA A 312 7.02 10.88 38.89
N ARG A 313 5.93 10.41 38.26
CA ARG A 313 4.94 9.52 38.89
C ARG A 313 5.54 8.16 39.24
N MET A 314 6.31 7.56 38.34
CA MET A 314 6.96 6.28 38.59
C MET A 314 7.94 6.37 39.76
N ARG A 315 8.72 7.46 39.84
CA ARG A 315 9.62 7.71 40.97
C ARG A 315 8.87 7.82 42.29
N GLN A 316 7.74 8.55 42.32
CA GLN A 316 6.87 8.64 43.51
C GLN A 316 6.26 7.29 43.89
N ALA A 317 5.99 6.44 42.90
CA ALA A 317 5.44 5.10 43.09
C ALA A 317 6.51 4.01 43.37
N GLY A 318 7.78 4.38 43.57
CA GLY A 318 8.84 3.46 44.00
C GLY A 318 9.69 2.83 42.89
N ALA A 319 9.69 3.38 41.68
CA ALA A 319 10.63 2.98 40.63
C ALA A 319 12.05 3.50 40.93
N THR A 320 12.84 2.71 41.66
CA THR A 320 14.17 3.13 42.16
C THR A 320 15.31 2.21 41.76
N ARG A 321 15.07 1.13 41.01
CA ARG A 321 16.11 0.12 40.72
C ARG A 321 16.57 0.10 39.26
N GLY A 322 15.75 0.55 38.33
CA GLY A 322 16.05 0.54 36.90
C GLY A 322 14.90 1.09 36.07
N LEU A 323 15.17 1.36 34.80
CA LEU A 323 14.18 1.82 33.82
C LEU A 323 14.27 0.98 32.56
N ILE A 324 13.12 0.49 32.10
CA ILE A 324 12.94 -0.09 30.77
C ILE A 324 12.34 1.01 29.88
N LEU A 325 13.08 1.43 28.85
CA LEU A 325 12.61 2.34 27.82
C LEU A 325 12.22 1.53 26.58
N ASP A 326 10.92 1.38 26.33
CA ASP A 326 10.41 0.57 25.24
C ASP A 326 10.14 1.44 24.00
N LEU A 327 10.93 1.21 22.94
CA LEU A 327 10.82 1.88 21.64
C LEU A 327 10.33 0.92 20.54
N ARG A 328 9.94 -0.32 20.89
CA ARG A 328 9.47 -1.31 19.94
C ARG A 328 8.25 -0.78 19.17
N ASP A 329 8.29 -1.01 17.86
CA ASP A 329 7.27 -0.65 16.87
C ASP A 329 6.93 0.85 16.84
N ASN A 330 7.85 1.69 17.33
CA ASN A 330 7.75 3.13 17.24
C ASN A 330 8.42 3.63 15.94
N PRO A 331 7.64 4.09 14.93
CA PRO A 331 8.16 4.52 13.64
C PRO A 331 8.86 5.90 13.68
N GLY A 332 8.99 6.48 14.87
CA GLY A 332 9.61 7.78 15.11
C GLY A 332 8.60 8.91 15.19
N GLY A 333 8.93 10.05 14.58
CA GLY A 333 8.14 11.28 14.61
C GLY A 333 9.01 12.53 14.60
N LEU A 334 8.65 13.54 15.39
CA LEU A 334 9.31 14.84 15.41
C LEU A 334 10.74 14.75 15.97
N LEU A 335 11.71 15.28 15.20
CA LEU A 335 13.13 15.33 15.59
C LEU A 335 13.36 16.02 16.93
N GLU A 336 12.71 17.18 17.17
CA GLU A 336 12.87 17.95 18.40
C GLU A 336 12.43 17.16 19.65
N GLN A 337 11.44 16.29 19.50
CA GLN A 337 10.99 15.42 20.58
C GLN A 337 12.00 14.30 20.84
N ALA A 338 12.63 13.76 19.79
CA ALA A 338 13.72 12.80 19.94
C ALA A 338 14.89 13.42 20.71
N VAL A 339 15.31 14.62 20.32
CA VAL A 339 16.38 15.37 21.01
C VAL A 339 16.02 15.60 22.46
N SER A 340 14.82 16.13 22.72
CA SER A 340 14.38 16.45 24.09
C SER A 340 14.23 15.21 24.96
N ILE A 341 13.77 14.08 24.41
CA ILE A 341 13.72 12.80 25.13
C ILE A 341 15.12 12.27 25.45
N SER A 342 16.06 12.32 24.50
CA SER A 342 17.46 11.92 24.76
C SER A 342 18.11 12.77 25.85
N ASP A 343 17.80 14.07 25.87
CA ASP A 343 18.28 15.02 26.88
C ASP A 343 17.80 14.68 28.30
N LEU A 344 16.69 13.92 28.45
CA LEU A 344 16.21 13.46 29.75
C LEU A 344 17.13 12.43 30.42
N PHE A 345 18.07 11.85 29.68
CA PHE A 345 18.88 10.73 30.13
C PHE A 345 20.39 10.96 29.97
N LEU A 346 20.81 12.07 29.35
CA LEU A 346 22.19 12.38 29.03
C LEU A 346 22.60 13.72 29.64
N ASP A 347 23.75 13.77 30.31
CA ASP A 347 24.21 14.99 30.96
C ASP A 347 24.97 15.94 30.02
N LYS A 348 25.58 15.39 28.96
CA LYS A 348 26.43 16.12 28.02
C LYS A 348 26.64 15.31 26.74
N GLY A 349 27.25 15.97 25.75
CA GLY A 349 27.64 15.34 24.49
C GLY A 349 26.62 15.58 23.38
N VAL A 350 26.99 15.18 22.16
CA VAL A 350 26.11 15.31 21.00
C VAL A 350 25.03 14.24 21.08
N ILE A 351 23.76 14.60 20.90
CA ILE A 351 22.65 13.66 20.77
C ILE A 351 22.54 13.18 19.32
N VAL A 352 22.53 14.14 18.40
CA VAL A 352 22.39 13.89 16.97
C VAL A 352 22.99 15.05 16.18
N THR A 353 23.56 14.75 15.03
CA THR A 353 24.06 15.76 14.09
C THR A 353 23.27 15.67 12.79
N THR A 354 22.67 16.77 12.34
CA THR A 354 22.00 16.80 11.02
C THR A 354 22.92 17.37 9.96
N GLU A 355 23.13 16.65 8.86
CA GLU A 355 23.96 17.04 7.73
C GLU A 355 23.10 17.30 6.49
N GLY A 356 22.96 18.57 6.12
CA GLY A 356 22.22 19.01 4.94
C GLY A 356 23.09 19.17 3.70
N PHE A 357 22.49 19.67 2.61
CA PHE A 357 23.19 19.96 1.37
C PHE A 357 23.62 21.44 1.26
N GLY A 358 24.79 21.70 0.65
CA GLY A 358 25.27 23.05 0.32
C GLY A 358 25.83 23.82 1.53
N ASP A 359 25.45 25.10 1.67
CA ASP A 359 25.86 25.96 2.79
C ASP A 359 25.15 25.61 4.12
N GLN A 360 24.30 24.57 4.14
CA GLN A 360 23.70 24.05 5.35
C GLN A 360 24.74 23.25 6.14
N MET A 361 25.45 23.95 7.03
CA MET A 361 26.44 23.36 7.94
C MET A 361 25.84 22.19 8.73
N SER A 362 26.69 21.19 9.01
CA SER A 362 26.42 20.13 10.00
C SER A 362 25.96 20.77 11.33
N GLN A 363 24.74 20.44 11.77
CA GLN A 363 24.13 21.02 12.99
C GLN A 363 24.09 19.97 14.10
N PRO A 364 25.06 19.94 15.02
CA PRO A 364 24.99 19.11 16.20
C PRO A 364 23.93 19.65 17.18
N ARG A 365 23.15 18.75 17.77
CA ARG A 365 22.29 18.99 18.92
C ARG A 365 22.93 18.34 20.15
N TYR A 366 22.96 19.07 21.27
CA TYR A 366 23.68 18.65 22.47
C TYR A 366 22.73 18.34 23.63
N ALA A 367 23.18 17.44 24.50
CA ALA A 367 22.57 17.20 25.79
C ALA A 367 23.06 18.21 26.85
N HIS A 368 22.26 18.42 27.89
CA HIS A 368 22.45 19.36 28.97
C HIS A 368 22.17 18.71 30.32
N ALA A 369 23.09 18.86 31.27
CA ALA A 369 22.98 18.25 32.61
C ALA A 369 21.68 18.63 33.37
N ALA A 370 21.12 19.82 33.12
CA ALA A 370 19.85 20.22 33.72
C ALA A 370 18.63 19.45 33.17
N GLY A 371 18.77 18.82 32.00
CA GLY A 371 17.75 17.99 31.36
C GLY A 371 17.69 16.57 31.91
N SER A 372 18.79 16.04 32.43
CA SER A 372 18.89 14.67 32.93
C SER A 372 18.05 14.44 34.20
N LEU A 373 17.13 13.46 34.15
CA LEU A 373 16.15 13.22 35.21
C LEU A 373 16.38 11.94 36.02
N THR A 374 17.35 11.11 35.63
CA THR A 374 17.59 9.82 36.30
C THR A 374 18.98 9.24 36.06
N ASP A 375 19.59 8.74 37.15
CA ASP A 375 20.85 7.98 37.14
C ASP A 375 20.61 6.46 37.16
N LEU A 376 19.35 6.01 37.08
CA LEU A 376 19.02 4.59 37.12
C LEU A 376 19.66 3.83 35.94
N PRO A 377 20.03 2.55 36.10
CA PRO A 377 20.35 1.67 34.98
C PRO A 377 19.20 1.62 33.97
N ILE A 378 19.51 1.69 32.67
CA ILE A 378 18.50 1.71 31.59
C ILE A 378 18.72 0.52 30.65
N VAL A 379 17.63 -0.18 30.33
CA VAL A 379 17.55 -1.08 29.18
C VAL A 379 16.61 -0.45 28.14
N VAL A 380 17.05 -0.36 26.89
CA VAL A 380 16.23 0.12 25.76
C VAL A 380 15.77 -1.09 24.95
N LEU A 381 14.46 -1.25 24.77
CA LEU A 381 13.90 -2.29 23.92
C LEU A 381 13.73 -1.77 22.49
N LEU A 382 14.20 -2.53 21.52
CA LEU A 382 14.08 -2.26 20.09
C LEU A 382 13.43 -3.42 19.34
N SER A 383 12.73 -3.08 18.28
CA SER A 383 12.23 -4.01 17.26
C SER A 383 12.60 -3.47 15.88
N ALA A 384 12.44 -4.27 14.83
CA ALA A 384 12.63 -3.78 13.47
C ALA A 384 11.64 -2.69 13.03
N GLY A 385 10.53 -2.49 13.77
CA GLY A 385 9.61 -1.36 13.60
C GLY A 385 10.11 -0.04 14.23
N SER A 386 11.20 -0.09 15.00
CA SER A 386 11.81 1.11 15.59
C SER A 386 12.51 1.93 14.51
N ALA A 387 12.10 3.17 14.26
CA ALA A 387 12.64 3.97 13.16
C ALA A 387 12.85 5.45 13.51
N SER A 388 13.73 6.13 12.76
CA SER A 388 13.91 7.58 12.78
C SER A 388 14.15 8.15 14.18
N ALA A 389 13.23 8.92 14.76
CA ALA A 389 13.36 9.48 16.10
C ALA A 389 13.68 8.42 17.18
N SER A 390 13.12 7.20 17.08
CA SER A 390 13.45 6.09 17.98
C SER A 390 14.93 5.70 17.90
N GLU A 391 15.47 5.70 16.68
CA GLU A 391 16.87 5.36 16.41
C GLU A 391 17.82 6.47 16.85
N ILE A 392 17.38 7.73 16.82
CA ILE A 392 18.11 8.85 17.41
C ILE A 392 18.24 8.67 18.92
N VAL A 393 17.15 8.35 19.62
CA VAL A 393 17.18 8.11 21.07
C VAL A 393 18.06 6.91 21.38
N ALA A 394 17.84 5.78 20.72
CA ALA A 394 18.62 4.57 20.94
C ALA A 394 20.12 4.77 20.62
N GLY A 395 20.44 5.39 19.49
CA GLY A 395 21.82 5.69 19.09
C GLY A 395 22.51 6.68 20.01
N ALA A 396 21.79 7.69 20.51
CA ALA A 396 22.34 8.64 21.49
C ALA A 396 22.68 7.92 22.81
N LEU A 397 21.74 7.13 23.36
CA LEU A 397 21.97 6.42 24.61
C LEU A 397 23.05 5.36 24.50
N ARG A 398 23.07 4.60 23.40
CA ARG A 398 24.09 3.57 23.13
C ARG A 398 25.48 4.16 23.01
N ASN A 399 25.66 5.18 22.16
CA ASN A 399 27.00 5.70 21.84
C ASN A 399 27.61 6.54 22.97
N HIS A 400 26.81 6.98 23.94
CA HIS A 400 27.29 7.56 25.21
C HIS A 400 27.46 6.53 26.33
N GLY A 401 27.25 5.24 26.06
CA GLY A 401 27.33 4.19 27.07
C GLY A 401 26.29 4.34 28.19
N ARG A 402 25.14 4.99 27.92
CA ARG A 402 24.12 5.30 28.95
C ARG A 402 23.11 4.18 29.16
N ALA A 403 22.86 3.37 28.14
CA ALA A 403 21.86 2.30 28.20
C ALA A 403 22.32 1.08 27.43
N LEU A 404 21.88 -0.09 27.91
CA LEU A 404 22.03 -1.35 27.21
C LEU A 404 20.85 -1.56 26.25
N LEU A 405 21.10 -1.87 24.99
CA LEU A 405 20.04 -2.11 24.01
C LEU A 405 19.75 -3.62 23.89
N LEU A 406 18.46 -3.97 23.90
CA LEU A 406 17.95 -5.34 23.86
C LEU A 406 16.86 -5.47 22.80
N GLY A 407 16.85 -6.56 22.04
CA GLY A 407 15.78 -6.89 21.08
C GLY A 407 16.30 -7.09 19.67
N GLU A 408 15.64 -6.49 18.68
CA GLU A 408 16.02 -6.62 17.27
C GLU A 408 16.73 -5.36 16.73
N GLN A 409 17.46 -5.53 15.63
CA GLN A 409 18.00 -4.41 14.87
C GLN A 409 16.86 -3.54 14.32
N SER A 410 17.01 -2.22 14.47
CA SER A 410 16.00 -1.23 14.05
C SER A 410 15.90 -1.06 12.53
N PHE A 411 14.94 -0.24 12.08
CA PHE A 411 14.56 -0.12 10.67
C PHE A 411 15.66 0.43 9.74
N GLY A 412 16.46 1.40 10.20
CA GLY A 412 17.56 2.00 9.46
C GLY A 412 17.28 3.32 8.74
N LYS A 413 16.32 4.13 9.22
CA LYS A 413 15.99 5.40 8.57
C LYS A 413 16.81 6.55 9.14
N GLY A 414 17.94 6.84 8.49
CA GLY A 414 18.90 7.91 8.82
C GLY A 414 18.68 9.25 8.10
N SER A 415 17.45 9.56 7.67
CA SER A 415 17.11 10.76 6.88
C SER A 415 16.09 11.65 7.57
N VAL A 416 16.20 12.97 7.36
CA VAL A 416 15.32 14.01 7.92
C VAL A 416 14.49 14.63 6.80
N GLN A 417 13.17 14.65 7.01
CA GLN A 417 12.24 15.32 6.11
C GLN A 417 11.74 16.62 6.73
N THR A 418 11.57 17.63 5.88
CA THR A 418 10.81 18.84 6.19
C THR A 418 9.49 18.82 5.46
N ILE A 419 8.47 19.45 6.04
CA ILE A 419 7.17 19.65 5.42
C ILE A 419 7.05 21.11 5.00
N ILE A 420 6.93 21.34 3.70
CA ILE A 420 6.84 22.68 3.13
C ILE A 420 5.41 22.85 2.62
N PRO A 421 4.55 23.64 3.29
CA PRO A 421 3.18 23.84 2.84
C PRO A 421 3.16 24.62 1.53
N PHE A 422 2.38 24.17 0.55
CA PHE A 422 2.15 24.93 -0.67
C PHE A 422 1.24 26.12 -0.36
N ARG A 423 1.75 27.33 -0.62
CA ARG A 423 1.02 28.57 -0.45
C ARG A 423 0.86 29.24 -1.81
N PRO A 424 -0.21 28.93 -2.55
CA PRO A 424 -0.40 29.48 -3.88
C PRO A 424 -0.55 31.00 -3.83
N ARG A 425 -0.06 31.69 -4.86
CA ARG A 425 -0.29 33.14 -5.01
C ARG A 425 -1.52 33.45 -5.86
N ARG A 426 -1.92 32.52 -6.74
CA ARG A 426 -2.96 32.73 -7.76
C ARG A 426 -4.03 31.64 -7.81
N THR A 427 -3.72 30.42 -7.39
CA THR A 427 -4.70 29.33 -7.32
C THR A 427 -5.39 29.25 -5.95
N LYS A 428 -6.65 28.78 -5.91
CA LYS A 428 -7.37 28.45 -4.67
C LYS A 428 -7.07 27.03 -4.15
N VAL A 429 -5.98 26.42 -4.61
CA VAL A 429 -5.60 25.05 -4.21
C VAL A 429 -4.84 25.16 -2.89
N GLU A 430 -5.59 25.24 -1.79
CA GLU A 430 -5.03 25.22 -0.44
C GLU A 430 -4.92 23.78 0.08
N GLY A 431 -3.97 23.56 0.99
CA GLY A 431 -3.88 22.31 1.74
C GLY A 431 -2.89 21.27 1.21
N THR A 432 -2.17 21.49 0.11
CA THR A 432 -1.09 20.58 -0.30
C THR A 432 0.24 20.92 0.40
N ALA A 433 1.14 19.95 0.50
CA ALA A 433 2.46 20.16 1.08
C ALA A 433 3.50 19.18 0.51
N LEU A 434 4.73 19.66 0.35
CA LEU A 434 5.87 18.84 -0.06
C LEU A 434 6.57 18.34 1.19
N LYS A 435 6.62 17.03 1.37
CA LYS A 435 7.55 16.37 2.28
C LYS A 435 8.84 16.13 1.52
N LEU A 436 9.93 16.74 1.94
CA LEU A 436 11.21 16.70 1.24
C LEU A 436 12.33 16.24 2.17
N THR A 437 13.15 15.28 1.74
CA THR A 437 14.38 14.92 2.47
C THR A 437 15.45 15.98 2.29
N ILE A 438 15.82 16.63 3.39
CA ILE A 438 16.75 17.77 3.38
C ILE A 438 18.10 17.48 4.04
N ALA A 439 18.16 16.47 4.90
CA ALA A 439 19.38 16.14 5.62
C ALA A 439 19.46 14.64 5.94
N HIS A 440 20.67 14.17 6.20
CA HIS A 440 20.92 12.95 6.95
C HIS A 440 21.08 13.29 8.43
N TYR A 441 20.83 12.33 9.31
CA TYR A 441 21.27 12.46 10.69
C TYR A 441 22.33 11.41 11.03
N LEU A 442 23.28 11.82 11.84
CA LEU A 442 24.37 11.01 12.34
C LEU A 442 24.21 10.83 13.85
N THR A 443 24.44 9.60 14.29
CA THR A 443 24.54 9.27 15.70
C THR A 443 25.83 9.85 16.30
N PRO A 444 25.98 9.92 17.64
CA PRO A 444 27.21 10.45 18.24
C PRO A 444 28.43 9.69 17.73
N GLY A 445 29.51 10.41 17.39
CA GLY A 445 30.68 9.84 16.70
C GLY A 445 30.64 9.94 15.17
N GLY A 446 29.60 10.55 14.58
CA GLY A 446 29.52 10.80 13.14
C GLY A 446 29.10 9.57 12.31
N VAL A 447 28.57 8.53 12.96
CA VAL A 447 28.17 7.28 12.32
C VAL A 447 26.75 7.42 11.76
N SER A 448 26.58 7.10 10.48
CA SER A 448 25.27 7.03 9.85
C SER A 448 24.64 5.65 10.06
N ILE A 449 23.34 5.65 10.31
CA ILE A 449 22.52 4.43 10.41
C ILE A 449 21.63 4.23 9.18
N GLN A 450 21.78 5.08 8.15
CA GLN A 450 20.96 5.03 6.95
C GLN A 450 21.17 3.69 6.23
N GLY A 451 20.10 2.91 6.08
CA GLY A 451 20.09 1.59 5.45
C GLY A 451 20.51 0.43 6.35
N THR A 452 21.05 0.71 7.54
CA THR A 452 21.52 -0.31 8.51
C THR A 452 20.68 -0.36 9.78
N GLY A 453 20.40 0.79 10.40
CA GLY A 453 19.76 0.87 11.71
C GLY A 453 20.73 0.73 12.88
N ILE A 454 20.16 0.80 14.08
CA ILE A 454 20.82 0.58 15.36
C ILE A 454 20.79 -0.92 15.65
N VAL A 455 21.98 -1.50 15.85
CA VAL A 455 22.12 -2.88 16.27
C VAL A 455 22.08 -2.92 17.80
N PRO A 456 21.22 -3.76 18.42
CA PRO A 456 21.16 -3.89 19.87
C PRO A 456 22.44 -4.54 20.40
N ASP A 457 22.78 -4.26 21.65
CA ASP A 457 23.93 -4.90 22.31
C ASP A 457 23.64 -6.40 22.54
N ILE A 458 22.39 -6.72 22.91
CA ILE A 458 21.88 -8.08 23.01
C ILE A 458 20.78 -8.28 21.96
N HIS A 459 21.08 -9.07 20.94
CA HIS A 459 20.12 -9.43 19.91
C HIS A 459 19.24 -10.59 20.36
N LEU A 460 17.92 -10.43 20.25
CA LEU A 460 16.95 -11.48 20.54
C LEU A 460 16.40 -12.06 19.24
N GLN A 461 16.35 -13.39 19.18
CA GLN A 461 15.81 -14.15 18.06
C GLN A 461 14.68 -15.04 18.56
N ALA A 462 13.44 -14.70 18.22
CA ALA A 462 12.28 -15.49 18.60
C ALA A 462 12.23 -16.80 17.79
N ALA A 463 11.97 -17.92 18.47
CA ALA A 463 11.67 -19.22 17.88
C ALA A 463 10.19 -19.53 18.13
N GLN A 464 9.40 -19.65 17.07
CA GLN A 464 7.98 -20.03 17.13
C GLN A 464 7.86 -21.53 16.82
N ILE A 465 7.28 -22.29 17.74
CA ILE A 465 7.14 -23.74 17.63
C ILE A 465 5.75 -24.13 18.12
N ASP A 466 4.87 -24.38 17.16
CA ASP A 466 3.49 -24.86 17.36
C ASP A 466 3.31 -26.23 16.68
N GLU A 467 2.14 -26.87 16.86
CA GLU A 467 1.84 -28.17 16.23
C GLU A 467 1.94 -28.15 14.70
N ASP A 468 1.54 -27.03 14.07
CA ASP A 468 1.47 -26.90 12.61
C ASP A 468 2.58 -26.01 12.02
N PHE A 469 3.40 -25.37 12.85
CA PHE A 469 4.35 -24.34 12.40
C PHE A 469 5.63 -24.31 13.22
N ILE A 470 6.77 -24.35 12.54
CA ILE A 470 8.10 -24.21 13.16
C ILE A 470 8.88 -23.12 12.42
N ALA A 471 9.30 -22.10 13.15
CA ALA A 471 10.20 -21.05 12.68
C ALA A 471 11.20 -20.68 13.78
N LEU A 472 12.45 -21.12 13.67
CA LEU A 472 13.53 -20.74 14.58
C LEU A 472 14.06 -19.33 14.27
N ARG A 473 13.81 -18.87 13.03
CA ARG A 473 14.18 -17.54 12.56
C ARG A 473 13.05 -16.97 11.70
N PRO A 474 12.00 -16.39 12.32
CA PRO A 474 10.89 -15.78 11.62
C PRO A 474 11.38 -14.85 10.50
N SER A 475 10.66 -14.84 9.38
CA SER A 475 11.05 -14.05 8.22
C SER A 475 11.26 -12.59 8.56
N GLY A 476 12.37 -12.03 8.08
CA GLY A 476 12.76 -10.66 8.39
C GLY A 476 11.72 -9.64 7.94
N THR A 477 11.43 -8.68 8.81
CA THR A 477 10.63 -7.49 8.50
C THR A 477 11.34 -6.61 7.46
N THR A 478 10.55 -5.84 6.69
CA THR A 478 11.10 -4.87 5.72
C THR A 478 11.95 -3.81 6.42
N ARG A 479 13.17 -3.56 5.92
CA ARG A 479 14.09 -2.51 6.41
C ARG A 479 14.22 -1.36 5.41
N GLU A 480 14.83 -0.25 5.83
CA GLU A 480 15.10 0.90 4.96
C GLU A 480 15.89 0.51 3.70
N SER A 481 16.87 -0.39 3.82
CA SER A 481 17.69 -0.85 2.70
C SER A 481 16.91 -1.69 1.68
N ASP A 482 15.78 -2.27 2.08
CA ASP A 482 14.89 -3.02 1.19
C ASP A 482 13.97 -2.08 0.37
N LEU A 483 13.86 -0.80 0.74
CA LEU A 483 13.04 0.17 0.02
C LEU A 483 13.64 0.53 -1.34
N ASN A 484 12.77 0.69 -2.33
CA ASN A 484 13.20 1.15 -3.65
C ASN A 484 13.80 2.57 -3.55
N ARG A 485 14.91 2.80 -4.26
CA ARG A 485 15.66 4.05 -4.24
C ARG A 485 16.09 4.49 -2.83
N SER A 486 16.25 3.56 -1.88
CA SER A 486 16.75 3.86 -0.53
C SER A 486 18.02 4.71 -0.56
N LEU A 487 18.13 5.62 0.41
CA LEU A 487 19.31 6.47 0.53
C LEU A 487 20.46 5.64 1.12
N ASP A 488 21.67 5.97 0.70
CA ASP A 488 22.94 5.48 1.23
C ASP A 488 23.64 6.57 2.07
N HIS A 489 24.71 6.27 2.79
CA HIS A 489 25.59 7.28 3.39
C HIS A 489 27.03 6.79 3.46
N ALA A 490 28.01 7.69 3.27
CA ALA A 490 29.42 7.32 3.22
C ALA A 490 29.98 6.90 4.60
N SER A 491 29.42 7.44 5.69
CA SER A 491 29.78 7.08 7.07
C SER A 491 28.91 5.95 7.65
N THR A 492 28.19 5.21 6.82
CA THR A 492 27.45 4.02 7.27
C THR A 492 28.46 2.95 7.71
N GLN A 493 28.32 2.48 8.95
CA GLN A 493 29.14 1.41 9.50
C GLN A 493 28.25 0.29 10.03
N SER A 494 28.66 -0.95 9.78
CA SER A 494 28.03 -2.12 10.42
C SER A 494 28.45 -2.16 11.88
N GLN A 495 27.46 -2.28 12.77
CA GLN A 495 27.69 -2.47 14.20
C GLN A 495 27.64 -3.98 14.51
N GLU A 496 28.56 -4.46 15.33
CA GLU A 496 28.55 -5.86 15.77
C GLU A 496 27.60 -6.05 16.96
N VAL A 497 26.96 -7.22 16.99
CA VAL A 497 26.14 -7.69 18.12
C VAL A 497 27.08 -8.22 19.20
N ARG A 498 26.91 -7.81 20.47
CA ARG A 498 27.76 -8.30 21.56
C ARG A 498 27.35 -9.69 22.03
N SER A 499 26.04 -9.94 22.11
CA SER A 499 25.44 -11.22 22.48
C SER A 499 24.17 -11.49 21.68
N MET A 500 23.89 -12.76 21.40
CA MET A 500 22.65 -13.18 20.75
C MET A 500 21.96 -14.27 21.59
N ILE A 501 20.67 -14.11 21.84
CA ILE A 501 19.85 -15.08 22.56
C ILE A 501 18.69 -15.49 21.65
N SER A 502 18.61 -16.78 21.33
CA SER A 502 17.39 -17.37 20.77
C SER A 502 16.45 -17.71 21.93
N TYR A 503 15.17 -17.38 21.80
CA TYR A 503 14.18 -17.63 22.85
C TYR A 503 12.90 -18.25 22.29
N LEU A 504 12.23 -19.10 23.06
CA LEU A 504 10.95 -19.68 22.66
C LEU A 504 9.87 -18.60 22.77
N ALA A 505 9.25 -18.24 21.64
CA ALA A 505 8.20 -17.24 21.59
C ALA A 505 6.97 -17.71 22.37
N GLU A 506 6.38 -16.80 23.13
CA GLU A 506 5.08 -17.05 23.78
C GLU A 506 3.96 -16.84 22.76
N GLU A 507 2.80 -17.49 22.96
CA GLU A 507 1.62 -17.26 22.13
C GLU A 507 1.32 -15.76 22.05
N THR A 508 1.42 -15.21 20.84
CA THR A 508 1.20 -13.78 20.64
C THR A 508 -0.29 -13.48 20.72
N MET A 509 -0.63 -12.46 21.51
CA MET A 509 -2.01 -11.97 21.59
C MET A 509 -2.46 -11.45 20.22
N ASP A 510 -3.73 -11.68 19.89
CA ASP A 510 -4.36 -11.08 18.70
C ASP A 510 -4.19 -9.55 18.71
N GLN A 511 -3.91 -8.95 17.55
CA GLN A 511 -3.67 -7.51 17.40
C GLN A 511 -4.83 -6.63 17.93
N ASP A 512 -6.08 -7.08 17.80
CA ASP A 512 -7.24 -6.38 18.35
C ASP A 512 -7.16 -6.36 19.88
N GLU A 513 -6.75 -7.48 20.49
CA GLU A 513 -6.64 -7.60 21.94
C GLU A 513 -5.45 -6.80 22.48
N GLN A 514 -4.33 -6.81 21.78
CA GLN A 514 -3.20 -5.93 22.06
C GLN A 514 -3.62 -4.45 21.97
N THR A 515 -4.33 -4.06 20.91
CA THR A 515 -4.85 -2.69 20.73
C THR A 515 -5.82 -2.30 21.85
N ARG A 516 -6.63 -3.24 22.33
CA ARG A 516 -7.56 -3.02 23.45
C ARG A 516 -6.84 -2.80 24.77
N GLN A 517 -5.93 -3.70 25.14
CA GLN A 517 -5.10 -3.57 26.33
C GLN A 517 -4.33 -2.25 26.30
N GLU A 518 -3.74 -1.93 25.16
CA GLU A 518 -3.04 -0.67 24.95
C GLU A 518 -3.95 0.56 25.10
N SER A 519 -5.19 0.49 24.62
CA SER A 519 -6.19 1.55 24.79
C SER A 519 -6.66 1.68 26.23
N ALA A 520 -6.66 0.57 26.98
CA ALA A 520 -6.95 0.54 28.41
C ALA A 520 -5.74 0.95 29.28
N GLY A 521 -4.54 1.06 28.70
CA GLY A 521 -3.31 1.39 29.42
C GLY A 521 -2.68 0.19 30.14
N GLU A 522 -3.08 -1.03 29.80
CA GLU A 522 -2.48 -2.27 30.30
C GLU A 522 -1.14 -2.54 29.60
N VAL A 523 -0.17 -3.06 30.35
CA VAL A 523 1.14 -3.47 29.85
C VAL A 523 1.27 -4.97 30.05
N SER A 524 1.28 -5.72 28.94
CA SER A 524 1.65 -7.13 28.94
C SER A 524 3.15 -7.26 29.19
N GLU A 525 3.54 -8.11 30.15
CA GLU A 525 4.94 -8.33 30.50
C GLU A 525 5.45 -9.54 29.73
N ASP A 526 5.82 -9.32 28.47
CA ASP A 526 6.40 -10.32 27.55
C ASP A 526 7.82 -10.76 27.94
N PHE A 527 8.40 -11.69 27.18
CA PHE A 527 9.75 -12.21 27.43
C PHE A 527 10.80 -11.10 27.46
N GLU A 528 10.77 -10.16 26.52
CA GLU A 528 11.72 -9.06 26.43
C GLU A 528 11.67 -8.15 27.64
N ILE A 529 10.47 -7.81 28.13
CA ILE A 529 10.28 -7.02 29.35
C ILE A 529 10.77 -7.79 30.56
N ARG A 530 10.43 -9.08 30.71
CA ARG A 530 10.88 -9.91 31.84
C ARG A 530 12.39 -10.13 31.84
N LEU A 531 12.99 -10.31 30.67
CA LEU A 531 14.43 -10.39 30.52
C LEU A 531 15.08 -9.07 30.90
N ALA A 532 14.60 -7.93 30.40
CA ALA A 532 15.11 -6.62 30.79
C ALA A 532 15.01 -6.38 32.31
N GLN A 533 13.89 -6.74 32.95
CA GLN A 533 13.74 -6.69 34.41
C GLN A 533 14.82 -7.55 35.10
N ARG A 534 14.98 -8.80 34.66
CA ARG A 534 15.95 -9.76 35.22
C ARG A 534 17.39 -9.26 35.11
N LEU A 535 17.77 -8.69 33.96
CA LEU A 535 19.11 -8.10 33.75
C LEU A 535 19.33 -6.86 34.65
N LEU A 536 18.34 -5.97 34.76
CA LEU A 536 18.42 -4.81 35.65
C LEU A 536 18.62 -5.23 37.11
N LEU A 537 17.94 -6.29 37.56
CA LEU A 537 18.05 -6.80 38.93
C LEU A 537 19.34 -7.58 39.20
N SER A 538 19.93 -8.24 38.20
CA SER A 538 21.13 -9.05 38.37
C SER A 538 22.43 -8.23 38.37
N GLY A 539 22.50 -7.17 37.57
CA GLY A 539 23.74 -6.45 37.33
C GLY A 539 23.63 -4.99 36.91
N GLY A 540 22.46 -4.37 37.06
CA GLY A 540 22.19 -2.99 36.63
C GLY A 540 23.30 -1.99 36.96
N ALA A 541 23.77 -1.27 35.94
CA ALA A 541 24.68 -0.13 36.08
C ALA A 541 24.25 1.03 35.17
N ALA A 542 24.61 2.26 35.54
CA ALA A 542 24.33 3.45 34.72
C ALA A 542 25.17 3.50 33.44
N ASP A 543 26.39 2.94 33.50
CA ASP A 543 27.28 2.75 32.35
C ASP A 543 27.01 1.38 31.70
N ALA A 544 26.80 1.38 30.39
CA ALA A 544 26.35 0.23 29.63
C ALA A 544 27.42 -0.86 29.50
N ASP A 545 28.71 -0.50 29.44
CA ASP A 545 29.81 -1.47 29.37
C ASP A 545 29.96 -2.19 30.70
N GLN A 546 29.96 -1.45 31.81
CA GLN A 546 29.93 -2.04 33.15
C GLN A 546 28.68 -2.87 33.39
N PHE A 547 27.53 -2.42 32.88
CA PHE A 547 26.28 -3.17 32.98
C PHE A 547 26.41 -4.51 32.25
N TYR A 548 26.81 -4.49 30.97
CA TYR A 548 27.01 -5.68 30.15
C TYR A 548 27.98 -6.68 30.81
N ASP A 549 29.10 -6.20 31.35
CA ASP A 549 30.11 -7.03 31.99
C ASP A 549 29.58 -7.78 33.23
N ARG A 550 28.71 -7.12 34.01
CA ARG A 550 28.09 -7.72 35.20
C ARG A 550 27.04 -8.78 34.87
N ILE A 551 26.38 -8.67 33.71
CA ILE A 551 25.28 -9.57 33.33
C ILE A 551 25.69 -10.73 32.42
N ARG A 552 26.94 -10.83 31.96
CA ARG A 552 27.35 -11.88 30.99
C ARG A 552 26.98 -13.29 31.45
N GLY A 553 27.28 -13.64 32.70
CA GLY A 553 26.93 -14.96 33.24
C GLY A 553 25.41 -15.18 33.34
N GLU A 554 24.63 -14.12 33.48
CA GLU A 554 23.17 -14.19 33.46
C GLU A 554 22.62 -14.36 32.03
N LEU A 555 23.26 -13.74 31.03
CA LEU A 555 22.93 -13.95 29.62
C LEU A 555 23.21 -15.38 29.18
N ASP A 556 24.37 -15.94 29.57
CA ASP A 556 24.71 -17.34 29.29
C ASP A 556 23.69 -18.29 29.92
N ARG A 557 23.28 -18.01 31.16
CA ARG A 557 22.26 -18.78 31.88
C ARG A 557 20.90 -18.73 31.19
N VAL A 558 20.42 -17.53 30.84
CA VAL A 558 19.15 -17.36 30.12
C VAL A 558 19.21 -18.03 28.75
N GLY A 559 20.32 -17.88 28.03
CA GLY A 559 20.54 -18.52 26.73
C GLY A 559 20.45 -20.04 26.82
N GLY A 560 21.10 -20.65 27.83
CA GLY A 560 20.98 -22.08 28.11
C GLY A 560 19.55 -22.52 28.46
N GLU A 561 18.87 -21.78 29.35
CA GLU A 561 17.46 -22.05 29.70
C GLU A 561 16.55 -22.04 28.46
N GLN A 562 16.72 -21.06 27.57
CA GLN A 562 15.92 -20.96 26.36
C GLN A 562 16.29 -22.01 25.30
N ASP A 563 17.57 -22.36 25.16
CA ASP A 563 18.02 -23.43 24.25
C ASP A 563 17.46 -24.79 24.68
N GLU A 564 17.38 -25.05 25.99
CA GLU A 564 16.71 -26.24 26.54
C GLU A 564 15.21 -26.25 26.23
N LEU A 565 14.52 -25.11 26.37
CA LEU A 565 13.09 -24.99 26.05
C LEU A 565 12.82 -25.19 24.55
N ILE A 566 13.62 -24.57 23.68
CA ILE A 566 13.53 -24.75 22.23
C ILE A 566 13.79 -26.22 21.86
N THR A 567 14.83 -26.83 22.43
CA THR A 567 15.16 -28.24 22.21
C THR A 567 14.03 -29.16 22.67
N ALA A 568 13.42 -28.89 23.82
CA ALA A 568 12.28 -29.64 24.33
C ALA A 568 11.03 -29.48 23.44
N ALA A 569 10.74 -28.26 22.98
CA ALA A 569 9.62 -27.97 22.08
C ALA A 569 9.79 -28.70 20.73
N LEU A 570 10.98 -28.63 20.12
CA LEU A 570 11.31 -29.36 18.89
C LEU A 570 11.24 -30.87 19.08
N LYS A 571 11.68 -31.40 20.23
CA LYS A 571 11.53 -32.82 20.56
C LYS A 571 10.07 -33.24 20.63
N GLY A 572 9.18 -32.36 21.11
CA GLY A 572 7.73 -32.55 21.05
C GLY A 572 7.21 -32.72 19.61
N GLN A 573 7.85 -32.06 18.65
CA GLN A 573 7.60 -32.19 17.21
C GLN A 573 8.38 -33.35 16.54
N GLY A 574 9.02 -34.21 17.33
CA GLY A 574 9.82 -35.34 16.84
C GLY A 574 11.20 -34.97 16.29
N ILE A 575 11.66 -33.74 16.50
CA ILE A 575 12.94 -33.22 15.99
C ILE A 575 13.99 -33.23 17.11
N VAL A 576 15.15 -33.86 16.85
CA VAL A 576 16.29 -33.86 17.79
C VAL A 576 17.19 -32.65 17.50
N TRP A 577 17.38 -31.76 18.48
CA TRP A 577 18.02 -30.45 18.29
C TRP A 577 19.25 -30.20 19.21
N ASN A 578 19.99 -31.26 19.54
CA ASN A 578 21.17 -31.15 20.40
C ASN A 578 22.32 -30.43 19.69
N ALA A 579 23.14 -29.68 20.43
CA ALA A 579 24.38 -29.07 19.92
C ALA A 579 25.42 -30.12 19.50
N ALA A 580 26.30 -29.77 18.58
CA ALA A 580 27.33 -30.68 18.09
C ALA A 580 28.42 -30.94 19.15
N PRO A 581 28.78 -32.21 19.44
CA PRO A 581 29.98 -32.49 20.21
C PRO A 581 31.23 -32.17 19.38
N ASP A 582 32.35 -31.84 20.05
CA ASP A 582 33.58 -31.41 19.37
C ASP A 582 34.10 -32.43 18.33
N GLU A 583 33.89 -33.72 18.59
CA GLU A 583 34.27 -34.84 17.71
C GLU A 583 33.46 -34.94 16.41
N SER A 584 32.35 -34.20 16.30
CA SER A 584 31.51 -34.14 15.09
C SER A 584 31.79 -32.91 14.22
N ARG A 585 32.74 -32.05 14.63
CA ARG A 585 33.17 -30.91 13.79
C ARG A 585 33.80 -31.42 12.49
N GLY A 586 33.40 -30.81 11.38
CA GLY A 586 33.84 -31.15 10.03
C GLY A 586 32.98 -32.17 9.30
N ALA A 587 31.89 -32.64 9.91
CA ALA A 587 30.91 -33.54 9.27
C ALA A 587 30.40 -32.94 7.95
N GLN A 588 30.19 -33.79 6.94
CA GLN A 588 29.81 -33.37 5.59
C GLN A 588 28.48 -33.96 5.16
N GLY A 589 27.68 -33.17 4.44
CA GLY A 589 26.43 -33.63 3.85
C GLY A 589 26.08 -32.99 2.52
N VAL A 590 25.05 -33.56 1.89
CA VAL A 590 24.44 -33.03 0.66
C VAL A 590 22.94 -32.88 0.91
N ALA A 591 22.42 -31.68 0.71
CA ALA A 591 20.99 -31.41 0.80
C ALA A 591 20.32 -31.52 -0.58
N THR A 592 19.05 -31.92 -0.63
CA THR A 592 18.22 -31.89 -1.85
C THR A 592 16.84 -31.34 -1.52
N LEU A 593 16.23 -30.65 -2.50
CA LEU A 593 14.84 -30.20 -2.43
C LEU A 593 14.02 -30.98 -3.46
N GLY A 594 12.96 -31.65 -3.00
CA GLY A 594 11.95 -32.29 -3.82
C GLY A 594 10.59 -31.63 -3.65
N PHE A 595 9.67 -31.91 -4.58
CA PHE A 595 8.26 -31.54 -4.48
C PHE A 595 7.39 -32.63 -5.12
N THR A 596 6.17 -32.77 -4.62
CA THR A 596 5.21 -33.76 -5.14
C THR A 596 4.25 -33.12 -6.15
N GLY A 597 4.16 -33.71 -7.35
CA GLY A 597 3.15 -33.33 -8.34
C GLY A 597 3.36 -31.95 -8.99
N GLU A 598 2.29 -31.43 -9.60
CA GLU A 598 2.24 -30.08 -10.17
C GLU A 598 1.64 -29.09 -9.16
N ALA A 599 2.15 -27.87 -9.09
CA ALA A 599 1.67 -26.84 -8.17
C ALA A 599 0.38 -26.18 -8.67
N LYS A 600 -0.77 -26.79 -8.44
CA LYS A 600 -2.07 -26.29 -8.91
C LYS A 600 -2.70 -25.31 -7.92
N ALA A 601 -3.27 -24.22 -8.43
CA ALA A 601 -4.01 -23.25 -7.62
C ALA A 601 -5.07 -23.96 -6.74
N GLY A 602 -5.23 -23.52 -5.50
CA GLY A 602 -6.18 -24.12 -4.54
C GLY A 602 -5.75 -25.46 -3.94
N GLU A 603 -4.67 -26.08 -4.42
CA GLU A 603 -4.08 -27.29 -3.84
C GLU A 603 -2.90 -26.93 -2.92
N SER A 604 -2.44 -27.90 -2.13
CA SER A 604 -1.19 -27.77 -1.37
C SER A 604 -0.05 -28.42 -2.14
N VAL A 605 1.11 -27.77 -2.12
CA VAL A 605 2.36 -28.37 -2.62
C VAL A 605 3.21 -28.79 -1.45
N GLU A 606 3.52 -30.08 -1.36
CA GLU A 606 4.47 -30.58 -0.39
C GLU A 606 5.90 -30.41 -0.93
N LEU A 607 6.70 -29.66 -0.19
CA LEU A 607 8.14 -29.53 -0.36
C LEU A 607 8.83 -30.49 0.60
N GLU A 608 9.83 -31.23 0.13
CA GLU A 608 10.63 -32.14 0.95
C GLU A 608 12.11 -31.75 0.86
N LEU A 609 12.68 -31.26 1.96
CA LEU A 609 14.12 -31.07 2.08
C LEU A 609 14.73 -32.31 2.72
N CYS A 610 15.69 -32.92 2.04
CA CYS A 610 16.44 -34.05 2.58
C CYS A 610 17.91 -33.74 2.70
N VAL A 611 18.54 -34.22 3.76
CA VAL A 611 20.00 -34.15 3.95
C VAL A 611 20.56 -35.56 4.04
N GLN A 612 21.45 -35.90 3.13
CA GLN A 612 22.28 -37.10 3.18
C GLN A 612 23.59 -36.75 3.87
N ASN A 613 23.85 -37.34 5.03
CA ASN A 613 25.17 -37.27 5.66
C ASN A 613 26.13 -38.17 4.87
N THR A 614 27.23 -37.59 4.38
CA THR A 614 28.25 -38.29 3.57
C THR A 614 29.51 -38.61 4.38
N SER A 615 29.55 -38.22 5.64
CA SER A 615 30.67 -38.45 6.56
C SER A 615 30.40 -39.59 7.55
N ASP A 616 31.45 -39.98 8.29
CA ASP A 616 31.39 -40.95 9.38
C ASP A 616 31.08 -40.32 10.75
N GLN A 617 30.95 -38.99 10.78
CA GLN A 617 30.49 -38.21 11.94
C GLN A 617 29.01 -37.85 11.77
N ASP A 618 28.32 -37.57 12.87
CA ASP A 618 26.93 -37.13 12.86
C ASP A 618 26.80 -35.64 12.52
N LEU A 619 25.68 -35.24 11.91
CA LEU A 619 25.33 -33.83 11.71
C LEU A 619 24.28 -33.41 12.75
N TYR A 620 24.46 -32.20 13.30
CA TYR A 620 23.61 -31.65 14.36
C TYR A 620 23.03 -30.28 13.94
N ARG A 621 21.87 -29.94 14.51
CA ARG A 621 21.13 -28.68 14.26
C ARG A 621 21.03 -28.33 12.78
N VAL A 622 20.78 -29.33 11.95
CA VAL A 622 20.66 -29.16 10.50
C VAL A 622 19.37 -28.41 10.20
N GLN A 623 19.49 -27.25 9.57
CA GLN A 623 18.37 -26.42 9.13
C GLN A 623 18.60 -25.95 7.71
N GLY A 624 17.54 -25.95 6.91
CA GLY A 624 17.54 -25.45 5.56
C GLY A 624 16.57 -24.30 5.36
N ARG A 625 16.86 -23.46 4.37
CA ARG A 625 16.04 -22.33 3.96
C ARG A 625 15.99 -22.25 2.45
N THR A 626 14.83 -21.95 1.90
CA THR A 626 14.69 -21.72 0.47
C THR A 626 15.07 -20.28 0.09
N VAL A 627 15.66 -20.11 -1.08
CA VAL A 627 15.91 -18.81 -1.71
C VAL A 627 15.22 -18.80 -3.06
N SER A 628 14.29 -17.86 -3.26
CA SER A 628 13.54 -17.70 -4.50
C SER A 628 13.21 -16.24 -4.77
N ALA A 629 12.97 -15.91 -6.04
CA ALA A 629 12.52 -14.59 -6.44
C ALA A 629 11.09 -14.28 -5.97
N HIS A 630 10.25 -15.28 -5.68
CA HIS A 630 8.85 -15.07 -5.28
C HIS A 630 8.65 -15.38 -3.80
N GLY A 631 7.99 -14.48 -3.07
CA GLY A 631 7.82 -14.58 -1.62
C GLY A 631 7.08 -15.83 -1.10
N LEU A 632 6.38 -16.58 -1.96
CA LEU A 632 5.72 -17.83 -1.56
C LEU A 632 6.72 -18.98 -1.36
N MET A 633 7.83 -18.95 -2.09
CA MET A 633 8.86 -20.00 -2.11
C MET A 633 10.19 -19.50 -1.55
N ASN A 634 10.27 -18.25 -1.11
CA ASN A 634 11.45 -17.66 -0.52
C ASN A 634 11.35 -17.71 1.01
N ASP A 635 12.48 -17.94 1.67
CA ASP A 635 12.60 -17.91 3.14
C ASP A 635 11.79 -19.00 3.86
N LEU A 636 11.41 -20.08 3.18
CA LEU A 636 10.76 -21.23 3.81
C LEU A 636 11.80 -22.03 4.58
N GLU A 637 11.62 -22.10 5.89
CA GLU A 637 12.50 -22.83 6.80
C GLU A 637 12.13 -24.32 6.90
N PHE A 638 13.15 -25.17 6.99
CA PHE A 638 13.09 -26.63 7.15
C PHE A 638 14.01 -27.02 8.31
N ILE A 639 13.45 -27.49 9.41
CA ILE A 639 14.22 -27.93 10.58
C ILE A 639 14.38 -29.44 10.51
N VAL A 640 15.58 -29.92 10.11
CA VAL A 640 15.89 -31.36 10.00
C VAL A 640 16.43 -31.90 11.32
N GLY A 641 17.23 -31.10 12.05
CA GLY A 641 17.78 -31.47 13.35
C GLY A 641 19.00 -32.38 13.23
N TYR A 642 18.85 -33.64 13.63
CA TYR A 642 19.95 -34.60 13.72
C TYR A 642 19.98 -35.54 12.50
N VAL A 643 21.17 -35.77 11.94
CA VAL A 643 21.39 -36.73 10.85
C VAL A 643 22.58 -37.61 11.16
N ALA A 644 22.31 -38.85 11.56
CA ALA A 644 23.33 -39.84 11.87
C ALA A 644 24.31 -40.07 10.69
N ALA A 645 25.53 -40.48 11.03
CA ALA A 645 26.58 -40.81 10.08
C ALA A 645 26.08 -41.75 8.98
N ARG A 646 26.39 -41.41 7.73
CA ARG A 646 25.95 -42.14 6.52
C ARG A 646 24.43 -42.31 6.34
N LYS A 647 23.59 -41.66 7.16
CA LYS A 647 22.12 -41.71 7.04
C LYS A 647 21.56 -40.50 6.31
N ARG A 648 20.28 -40.62 5.97
CA ARG A 648 19.46 -39.57 5.37
C ARG A 648 18.34 -39.19 6.34
N ALA A 649 18.09 -37.90 6.47
CA ALA A 649 16.91 -37.36 7.15
C ALA A 649 16.18 -36.39 6.20
N CYS A 650 14.87 -36.26 6.36
CA CYS A 650 14.06 -35.39 5.52
C CYS A 650 13.03 -34.65 6.37
N GLN A 651 12.75 -33.40 5.99
CA GLN A 651 11.69 -32.59 6.56
C GLN A 651 10.74 -32.16 5.44
N ARG A 652 9.44 -32.27 5.69
CA ARG A 652 8.39 -31.89 4.75
C ARG A 652 7.69 -30.62 5.20
N ARG A 653 7.20 -29.86 4.23
CA ARG A 653 6.41 -28.65 4.47
C ARG A 653 5.37 -28.51 3.37
N ASN A 654 4.11 -28.30 3.78
CA ASN A 654 3.04 -27.97 2.85
C ASN A 654 2.98 -26.46 2.63
N VAL A 655 2.82 -26.07 1.36
CA VAL A 655 2.58 -24.69 0.96
C VAL A 655 1.19 -24.63 0.33
N GLU A 656 0.23 -24.03 1.03
CA GLU A 656 -1.12 -23.81 0.49
C GLU A 656 -1.06 -22.79 -0.65
N LEU A 657 -1.61 -23.15 -1.82
CA LEU A 657 -1.70 -22.25 -2.95
C LEU A 657 -3.06 -21.58 -2.99
N SER A 658 -3.07 -20.25 -3.15
CA SER A 658 -4.31 -19.51 -3.37
C SER A 658 -5.07 -20.07 -4.59
N GLU A 659 -6.40 -20.14 -4.52
CA GLU A 659 -7.24 -20.50 -5.66
C GLU A 659 -7.13 -19.49 -6.82
N SER A 660 -6.73 -18.25 -6.53
CA SER A 660 -6.46 -17.23 -7.54
C SER A 660 -5.03 -17.26 -8.10
N GLN A 661 -4.22 -18.26 -7.73
CA GLN A 661 -2.82 -18.40 -8.15
C GLN A 661 -2.70 -18.35 -9.69
N LEU A 662 -1.84 -17.45 -10.17
CA LEU A 662 -1.56 -17.28 -11.60
C LEU A 662 -0.54 -18.30 -12.07
N THR A 663 -0.54 -18.61 -13.36
CA THR A 663 0.55 -19.40 -13.95
C THR A 663 1.87 -18.68 -13.77
N ARG A 664 2.88 -19.39 -13.25
CA ARG A 664 4.26 -18.91 -13.12
C ARG A 664 5.22 -20.10 -13.00
N LYS A 665 6.52 -19.84 -13.17
CA LYS A 665 7.58 -20.82 -12.89
C LYS A 665 8.64 -20.18 -12.02
N ASP A 666 8.89 -20.77 -10.86
CA ASP A 666 9.86 -20.27 -9.89
C ASP A 666 11.09 -21.19 -9.87
N TYR A 667 12.27 -20.62 -9.65
CA TYR A 667 13.45 -21.42 -9.30
C TYR A 667 13.72 -21.24 -7.81
N VAL A 668 14.01 -22.36 -7.14
CA VAL A 668 14.20 -22.42 -5.70
C VAL A 668 15.57 -23.00 -5.41
N SER A 669 16.42 -22.21 -4.75
CA SER A 669 17.71 -22.62 -4.22
C SER A 669 17.59 -22.97 -2.74
N LEU A 670 18.59 -23.69 -2.20
CA LEU A 670 18.68 -23.99 -0.78
C LEU A 670 19.89 -23.28 -0.15
N GLN A 671 19.74 -22.85 1.09
CA GLN A 671 20.82 -22.55 2.02
C GLN A 671 20.64 -23.50 3.21
N VAL A 672 21.69 -24.22 3.60
CA VAL A 672 21.61 -25.20 4.69
C VAL A 672 22.78 -25.00 5.64
N ASP A 673 22.45 -24.83 6.92
CA ASP A 673 23.40 -24.71 8.02
C ASP A 673 23.37 -26.00 8.85
N ALA A 674 24.52 -26.40 9.36
CA ALA A 674 24.68 -27.49 10.32
C ALA A 674 25.71 -27.07 11.37
N ASP A 675 25.42 -27.32 12.65
CA ASP A 675 26.32 -26.95 13.74
C ASP A 675 27.61 -27.79 13.65
N GLY A 676 28.75 -27.11 13.53
CA GLY A 676 30.06 -27.74 13.32
C GLY A 676 30.25 -28.47 11.98
N GLY A 677 29.26 -28.50 11.09
CA GLY A 677 29.27 -29.28 9.84
C GLY A 677 29.18 -28.42 8.57
N LEU A 678 29.39 -29.06 7.42
CA LEU A 678 29.25 -28.44 6.10
C LEU A 678 28.25 -29.22 5.23
N VAL A 679 27.18 -28.56 4.79
CA VAL A 679 26.19 -29.16 3.89
C VAL A 679 26.20 -28.46 2.55
N THR A 680 26.47 -29.20 1.48
CA THR A 680 26.46 -28.69 0.11
C THR A 680 25.05 -28.76 -0.49
N THR A 681 24.71 -27.78 -1.32
CA THR A 681 23.39 -27.66 -1.96
C THR A 681 23.50 -27.72 -3.48
N PRO A 682 22.57 -28.41 -4.18
CA PRO A 682 22.57 -28.54 -5.63
C PRO A 682 22.16 -27.24 -6.33
N ALA A 683 22.12 -27.28 -7.67
CA ALA A 683 21.60 -26.19 -8.47
C ALA A 683 20.11 -25.88 -8.16
N PRO A 684 19.63 -24.66 -8.47
CA PRO A 684 18.24 -24.27 -8.21
C PRO A 684 17.24 -25.21 -8.91
N THR A 685 16.18 -25.58 -8.20
CA THR A 685 15.13 -26.48 -8.71
C THR A 685 13.95 -25.68 -9.22
N GLY A 686 13.47 -25.96 -10.44
CA GLY A 686 12.35 -25.24 -11.06
C GLY A 686 10.99 -25.85 -10.69
N LEU A 687 10.04 -25.03 -10.25
CA LEU A 687 8.68 -25.40 -9.90
C LEU A 687 7.66 -24.61 -10.74
N SER A 688 6.77 -25.32 -11.44
CA SER A 688 5.73 -24.71 -12.27
C SER A 688 4.40 -24.67 -11.53
N PHE A 689 3.80 -23.48 -11.43
CA PHE A 689 2.49 -23.23 -10.85
C PHE A 689 1.44 -23.11 -11.94
N LEU A 690 0.33 -23.80 -11.79
CA LEU A 690 -0.76 -23.87 -12.76
C LEU A 690 -2.04 -23.26 -12.18
N PRO A 691 -2.77 -22.43 -12.95
CA PRO A 691 -4.01 -21.83 -12.49
C PRO A 691 -5.17 -22.85 -12.54
N GLN A 692 -6.19 -22.65 -11.72
CA GLN A 692 -7.48 -23.31 -11.90
C GLN A 692 -8.27 -22.68 -13.06
N LYS A 693 -9.26 -23.42 -13.58
CA LYS A 693 -10.25 -22.86 -14.50
C LYS A 693 -11.06 -21.79 -13.77
N ARG A 694 -11.25 -20.64 -14.43
CA ARG A 694 -12.01 -19.51 -13.87
C ARG A 694 -13.41 -19.43 -14.49
N PRO A 695 -14.45 -19.08 -13.71
CA PRO A 695 -15.78 -18.87 -14.24
C PRO A 695 -15.85 -17.61 -15.09
N THR A 696 -16.64 -17.68 -16.17
CA THR A 696 -17.14 -16.52 -16.90
C THR A 696 -18.46 -16.11 -16.26
N LEU A 697 -18.52 -14.88 -15.78
CA LEU A 697 -19.72 -14.29 -15.19
C LEU A 697 -20.37 -13.34 -16.18
N ASP A 698 -21.57 -13.71 -16.62
CA ASP A 698 -22.46 -12.83 -17.37
C ASP A 698 -23.38 -12.12 -16.37
N TYR A 699 -23.69 -10.84 -16.56
CA TYR A 699 -24.65 -10.16 -15.68
C TYR A 699 -25.55 -9.16 -16.38
N HIS A 700 -26.74 -8.91 -15.82
CA HIS A 700 -27.70 -7.94 -16.32
C HIS A 700 -28.12 -6.99 -15.20
N VAL A 701 -28.13 -5.68 -15.49
CA VAL A 701 -28.58 -4.66 -14.54
C VAL A 701 -29.92 -4.11 -15.01
N SER A 702 -30.92 -4.14 -14.13
CA SER A 702 -32.24 -3.57 -14.36
C SER A 702 -32.65 -2.65 -13.21
N VAL A 703 -33.34 -1.56 -13.53
CA VAL A 703 -33.99 -0.71 -12.53
C VAL A 703 -35.36 -1.32 -12.25
N LEU A 704 -35.59 -1.71 -11.00
CA LEU A 704 -36.89 -2.17 -10.53
C LEU A 704 -37.71 -0.95 -10.11
N ASP A 705 -38.25 -0.27 -11.11
CA ASP A 705 -39.22 0.80 -10.95
C ASP A 705 -40.52 0.43 -11.68
N GLU A 706 -41.66 0.64 -11.01
CA GLU A 706 -43.00 0.41 -11.53
C GLU A 706 -43.49 1.54 -12.45
N SER A 707 -42.81 2.69 -12.42
CA SER A 707 -43.13 3.88 -13.21
C SER A 707 -42.38 3.91 -14.55
N ASP A 708 -41.51 4.88 -14.77
CA ASP A 708 -40.86 5.19 -16.06
C ASP A 708 -39.40 4.73 -16.15
N GLY A 709 -38.86 4.10 -15.10
CA GLY A 709 -37.50 3.58 -15.07
C GLY A 709 -36.43 4.67 -14.96
N LEU A 710 -36.83 5.90 -14.62
CA LEU A 710 -35.96 7.04 -14.37
C LEU A 710 -35.93 7.33 -12.87
N VAL A 711 -34.84 7.97 -12.41
CA VAL A 711 -34.70 8.29 -10.98
C VAL A 711 -35.32 9.65 -10.69
N SER A 712 -36.21 9.72 -9.70
CA SER A 712 -36.83 10.97 -9.26
C SER A 712 -36.30 11.45 -7.90
N PRO A 713 -36.29 12.76 -7.63
CA PRO A 713 -35.96 13.29 -6.31
C PRO A 713 -36.89 12.73 -5.21
N GLY A 714 -36.30 12.23 -4.13
CA GLY A 714 -37.00 11.60 -3.00
C GLY A 714 -37.34 10.11 -3.20
N GLU A 715 -37.03 9.52 -4.35
CA GLU A 715 -37.37 8.13 -4.66
C GLU A 715 -36.40 7.12 -4.01
N THR A 716 -36.92 5.99 -3.55
CA THR A 716 -36.09 4.82 -3.22
C THR A 716 -36.07 3.87 -4.42
N VAL A 717 -34.93 3.80 -5.08
CA VAL A 717 -34.71 3.03 -6.30
C VAL A 717 -34.12 1.67 -5.94
N LYS A 718 -34.66 0.61 -6.54
CA LYS A 718 -34.11 -0.74 -6.48
C LYS A 718 -33.41 -1.08 -7.79
N LEU A 719 -32.22 -1.65 -7.70
CA LEU A 719 -31.46 -2.18 -8.84
C LEU A 719 -31.36 -3.69 -8.70
N ARG A 720 -31.79 -4.43 -9.71
CA ARG A 720 -31.60 -5.88 -9.78
C ARG A 720 -30.43 -6.19 -10.69
N VAL A 721 -29.50 -6.98 -10.17
CA VAL A 721 -28.34 -7.49 -10.91
C VAL A 721 -28.45 -9.00 -11.01
N ASP A 722 -28.81 -9.51 -12.18
CA ASP A 722 -28.86 -10.95 -12.45
C ASP A 722 -27.48 -11.42 -12.89
N VAL A 723 -26.85 -12.32 -12.14
CA VAL A 723 -25.51 -12.87 -12.41
C VAL A 723 -25.64 -14.33 -12.80
N THR A 724 -24.96 -14.75 -13.87
CA THR A 724 -24.99 -16.13 -14.38
C THR A 724 -23.58 -16.65 -14.57
N ALA A 725 -23.26 -17.80 -13.98
CA ALA A 725 -22.00 -18.49 -14.24
C ALA A 725 -22.13 -19.33 -15.52
N GLN A 726 -21.22 -19.21 -16.48
CA GLN A 726 -21.39 -19.87 -17.78
C GLN A 726 -20.70 -21.24 -17.88
N ASN A 727 -19.42 -21.32 -17.54
CA ASN A 727 -18.53 -22.42 -17.93
C ASN A 727 -17.85 -23.16 -16.76
N HIS A 728 -17.86 -22.58 -15.56
CA HIS A 728 -17.27 -23.15 -14.35
C HIS A 728 -18.07 -22.67 -13.13
N PRO A 729 -18.12 -23.46 -12.03
CA PRO A 729 -18.67 -22.97 -10.78
C PRO A 729 -18.01 -21.66 -10.34
N ALA A 730 -18.82 -20.78 -9.74
CA ALA A 730 -18.39 -19.49 -9.20
C ALA A 730 -18.69 -19.43 -7.71
N GLY A 731 -17.65 -19.41 -6.88
CA GLY A 731 -17.76 -19.41 -5.42
C GLY A 731 -17.70 -18.01 -4.81
N SER A 732 -18.39 -17.84 -3.68
CA SER A 732 -18.38 -16.61 -2.88
C SER A 732 -18.62 -15.37 -3.74
N LEU A 733 -19.76 -15.36 -4.45
CA LEU A 733 -20.14 -14.28 -5.32
C LEU A 733 -20.42 -13.01 -4.53
N LEU A 734 -20.02 -11.89 -5.10
CA LEU A 734 -20.23 -10.55 -4.57
C LEU A 734 -20.77 -9.65 -5.66
N VAL A 735 -21.91 -9.01 -5.38
CA VAL A 735 -22.42 -7.87 -6.14
C VAL A 735 -22.44 -6.67 -5.20
N ALA A 736 -21.77 -5.59 -5.58
CA ALA A 736 -21.65 -4.39 -4.76
C ALA A 736 -21.79 -3.11 -5.59
N LEU A 737 -22.43 -2.10 -5.00
CA LEU A 737 -22.63 -0.78 -5.59
C LEU A 737 -21.89 0.27 -4.77
N ARG A 738 -21.11 1.12 -5.43
CA ARG A 738 -20.42 2.26 -4.83
C ARG A 738 -20.99 3.57 -5.35
N ASN A 739 -21.26 4.49 -4.43
CA ASN A 739 -21.80 5.82 -4.72
C ASN A 739 -20.70 6.78 -5.22
N ARG A 740 -20.89 7.42 -6.37
CA ARG A 740 -20.01 8.50 -6.88
C ARG A 740 -20.63 9.89 -6.79
N ASN A 741 -21.85 10.00 -6.27
CA ASN A 741 -22.66 11.22 -6.33
C ASN A 741 -22.58 12.03 -5.02
N GLY A 742 -21.74 11.61 -4.07
CA GLY A 742 -21.68 12.26 -2.74
C GLY A 742 -23.01 12.16 -2.00
N SER A 743 -23.39 13.21 -1.27
CA SER A 743 -24.52 13.20 -0.34
C SER A 743 -25.92 13.21 -0.99
N VAL A 744 -26.03 13.38 -2.31
CA VAL A 744 -27.34 13.35 -2.99
C VAL A 744 -27.90 11.94 -3.17
N VAL A 745 -27.06 10.93 -2.97
CA VAL A 745 -27.44 9.50 -2.99
C VAL A 745 -27.12 8.89 -1.64
N LYS A 746 -28.09 8.15 -1.10
CA LYS A 746 -27.93 7.38 0.13
C LYS A 746 -28.11 5.90 -0.20
N LEU A 747 -27.05 5.12 -0.05
CA LEU A 747 -27.11 3.68 -0.23
C LEU A 747 -27.94 3.05 0.90
N VAL A 748 -28.89 2.17 0.56
CA VAL A 748 -29.76 1.48 1.52
C VAL A 748 -29.37 0.01 1.63
N GLY A 749 -29.22 -0.69 0.50
CA GLY A 749 -28.69 -2.04 0.42
C GLY A 749 -27.77 -2.14 -0.78
N ALA A 750 -26.47 -1.96 -0.57
CA ALA A 750 -25.52 -1.81 -1.66
C ALA A 750 -24.60 -3.01 -1.85
N ARG A 751 -24.87 -4.11 -1.15
CA ARG A 751 -24.06 -5.33 -1.24
C ARG A 751 -24.95 -6.57 -1.13
N ARG A 752 -24.68 -7.57 -1.96
CA ARG A 752 -25.29 -8.90 -1.90
C ARG A 752 -24.22 -9.97 -2.09
N ARG A 753 -24.39 -11.09 -1.40
CA ARG A 753 -23.49 -12.25 -1.52
C ARG A 753 -24.30 -13.51 -1.84
N HIS A 754 -23.64 -14.45 -2.50
CA HIS A 754 -24.18 -15.78 -2.77
C HIS A 754 -23.04 -16.81 -2.70
N GLU A 755 -23.30 -18.00 -2.18
CA GLU A 755 -22.24 -18.95 -1.86
C GLU A 755 -21.63 -19.62 -3.09
N LEU A 756 -22.47 -20.09 -4.02
CA LEU A 756 -22.01 -20.87 -5.16
C LEU A 756 -23.04 -20.82 -6.29
N LEU A 757 -22.59 -20.47 -7.50
CA LEU A 757 -23.38 -20.68 -8.73
C LEU A 757 -22.77 -21.82 -9.53
N GLN A 758 -23.59 -22.79 -9.94
CA GLN A 758 -23.19 -23.81 -10.89
C GLN A 758 -23.19 -23.28 -12.34
N PRO A 759 -22.45 -23.91 -13.27
CA PRO A 759 -22.50 -23.55 -14.68
C PRO A 759 -23.94 -23.59 -15.23
N GLY A 760 -24.36 -22.49 -15.87
CA GLY A 760 -25.71 -22.27 -16.39
C GLY A 760 -26.72 -21.70 -15.39
N GLU A 761 -26.38 -21.64 -14.10
CA GLU A 761 -27.25 -21.12 -13.05
C GLU A 761 -27.18 -19.59 -12.94
N SER A 762 -28.31 -18.97 -12.61
CA SER A 762 -28.44 -17.52 -12.41
C SER A 762 -28.89 -17.17 -10.99
N TRP A 763 -28.34 -16.10 -10.43
CA TRP A 763 -28.75 -15.51 -9.16
C TRP A 763 -29.05 -14.01 -9.31
N SER A 764 -30.09 -13.53 -8.64
CA SER A 764 -30.51 -12.13 -8.67
C SER A 764 -30.12 -11.41 -7.39
N ALA A 765 -29.26 -10.40 -7.51
CA ALA A 765 -28.88 -9.50 -6.43
C ALA A 765 -29.69 -8.20 -6.49
N GLU A 766 -30.56 -7.97 -5.50
CA GLU A 766 -31.29 -6.71 -5.38
C GLU A 766 -30.55 -5.71 -4.50
N LEU A 767 -30.07 -4.64 -5.12
CA LEU A 767 -29.46 -3.48 -4.50
C LEU A 767 -30.49 -2.33 -4.38
N SER A 768 -30.27 -1.38 -3.49
CA SER A 768 -31.16 -0.22 -3.33
C SER A 768 -30.46 1.03 -2.83
N PHE A 769 -30.95 2.18 -3.27
CA PHE A 769 -30.51 3.50 -2.84
C PHE A 769 -31.67 4.49 -2.83
N GLU A 770 -31.54 5.55 -2.04
CA GLU A 770 -32.46 6.68 -1.98
C GLU A 770 -31.83 7.86 -2.73
N ALA A 771 -32.54 8.38 -3.73
CA ALA A 771 -32.19 9.59 -4.46
C ALA A 771 -32.83 10.78 -3.74
N ARG A 772 -32.03 11.75 -3.31
CA ARG A 772 -32.53 12.92 -2.56
C ARG A 772 -32.73 14.10 -3.51
N ASN A 773 -32.04 15.20 -3.27
CA ASN A 773 -32.09 16.41 -4.09
C ASN A 773 -31.25 16.25 -5.37
N VAL A 774 -31.62 15.28 -6.21
CA VAL A 774 -30.88 14.94 -7.44
C VAL A 774 -31.39 15.78 -8.60
N THR A 775 -30.49 16.39 -9.37
CA THR A 775 -30.82 17.18 -10.57
C THR A 775 -30.06 16.72 -11.81
N GLU A 776 -29.04 15.89 -11.63
CA GLU A 776 -28.17 15.37 -12.67
C GLU A 776 -28.21 13.84 -12.64
N ALA A 777 -27.80 13.20 -13.75
CA ALA A 777 -27.72 11.75 -13.82
C ALA A 777 -26.83 11.18 -12.71
N LEU A 778 -27.26 10.07 -12.13
CA LEU A 778 -26.53 9.41 -11.04
C LEU A 778 -25.56 8.39 -11.61
N GLU A 779 -24.32 8.42 -11.12
CA GLU A 779 -23.28 7.47 -11.48
C GLU A 779 -22.94 6.54 -10.32
N PHE A 780 -22.84 5.24 -10.62
CA PHE A 780 -22.42 4.22 -9.67
C PHE A 780 -21.33 3.36 -10.27
N ASP A 781 -20.37 2.96 -9.44
CA ASP A 781 -19.48 1.86 -9.79
C ASP A 781 -20.12 0.56 -9.28
N LEU A 782 -20.42 -0.35 -10.19
CA LEU A 782 -20.94 -1.69 -9.90
C LEU A 782 -19.79 -2.69 -9.98
N THR A 783 -19.66 -3.52 -8.94
CA THR A 783 -18.72 -4.65 -8.90
C THR A 783 -19.49 -5.96 -8.89
N VAL A 784 -19.13 -6.87 -9.79
CA VAL A 784 -19.62 -8.26 -9.83
C VAL A 784 -18.40 -9.16 -9.83
N GLY A 785 -18.31 -10.11 -8.90
CA GLY A 785 -17.16 -10.99 -8.85
C GLY A 785 -17.41 -12.30 -8.12
N ALA A 786 -16.58 -13.29 -8.44
CA ALA A 786 -16.45 -14.54 -7.69
C ALA A 786 -15.12 -14.45 -6.95
N THR A 787 -15.21 -14.21 -5.64
CA THR A 787 -14.04 -13.82 -4.84
C THR A 787 -13.05 -14.96 -4.66
N LYS A 788 -13.56 -16.20 -4.64
CA LYS A 788 -12.79 -17.42 -4.45
C LYS A 788 -11.82 -17.67 -5.61
N GLU A 789 -12.30 -17.55 -6.84
CA GLU A 789 -11.53 -17.75 -8.07
C GLU A 789 -10.80 -16.47 -8.55
N GLY A 790 -10.95 -15.35 -7.82
CA GLY A 790 -10.33 -14.06 -8.14
C GLY A 790 -10.85 -13.46 -9.46
N VAL A 791 -12.14 -13.64 -9.77
CA VAL A 791 -12.81 -13.06 -10.93
C VAL A 791 -13.55 -11.80 -10.52
N TRP A 792 -13.22 -10.67 -11.13
CA TRP A 792 -13.81 -9.37 -10.83
C TRP A 792 -14.15 -8.62 -12.10
N HIS A 793 -15.36 -8.06 -12.13
CA HIS A 793 -15.84 -7.18 -13.17
C HIS A 793 -16.28 -5.87 -12.53
N SER A 794 -15.86 -4.76 -13.12
CA SER A 794 -16.31 -3.42 -12.74
C SER A 794 -17.05 -2.80 -13.91
N ASP A 795 -18.11 -2.07 -13.60
CA ASP A 795 -19.03 -1.44 -14.53
C ASP A 795 -19.44 -0.06 -14.01
N ARG A 796 -19.74 0.87 -14.91
CA ARG A 796 -20.37 2.15 -14.57
C ARG A 796 -21.85 2.11 -14.93
N VAL A 797 -22.68 2.19 -13.91
CA VAL A 797 -24.13 2.31 -14.06
C VAL A 797 -24.49 3.79 -14.00
N VAL A 798 -25.03 4.32 -15.10
CA VAL A 798 -25.51 5.70 -15.19
C VAL A 798 -27.03 5.67 -15.23
N LEU A 799 -27.67 6.32 -14.26
CA LEU A 799 -29.12 6.38 -14.13
C LEU A 799 -29.59 7.82 -14.39
N PRO A 800 -30.32 8.07 -15.49
CA PRO A 800 -30.86 9.40 -15.76
C PRO A 800 -31.88 9.81 -14.70
N VAL A 801 -31.91 11.11 -14.39
CA VAL A 801 -32.81 11.72 -13.41
C VAL A 801 -33.91 12.50 -14.12
N VAL A 802 -35.14 12.40 -13.60
CA VAL A 802 -36.30 13.18 -14.06
C VAL A 802 -36.91 13.94 -12.89
N ALA A 803 -37.28 15.20 -13.10
CA ALA A 803 -37.88 16.02 -12.05
C ALA A 803 -39.32 15.59 -11.72
N ASN A 804 -40.07 15.15 -12.74
CA ASN A 804 -41.47 14.73 -12.62
C ASN A 804 -41.65 13.42 -13.41
N PRO A 805 -41.73 12.26 -12.73
CA PRO A 805 -41.93 10.99 -13.41
C PRO A 805 -43.31 10.95 -14.07
N SER A 806 -43.41 10.32 -15.23
CA SER A 806 -44.69 10.14 -15.91
C SER A 806 -45.41 8.92 -15.32
N PRO A 807 -46.69 9.03 -14.91
CA PRO A 807 -47.42 7.88 -14.39
C PRO A 807 -47.63 6.83 -15.49
N THR A 808 -47.31 5.58 -15.15
CA THR A 808 -47.45 4.44 -16.07
C THR A 808 -48.88 3.94 -16.08
N LYS A 809 -49.55 4.03 -17.24
CA LYS A 809 -50.85 3.41 -17.45
C LYS A 809 -50.66 1.95 -17.84
N SER A 810 -51.18 1.02 -17.04
CA SER A 810 -51.09 -0.42 -17.33
C SER A 810 -51.66 -0.75 -18.70
N CYS A 811 -51.02 -1.68 -19.41
CA CYS A 811 -51.52 -2.24 -20.66
C CYS A 811 -51.63 -3.76 -20.54
N THR A 812 -52.56 -4.34 -21.29
CA THR A 812 -52.73 -5.80 -21.40
C THR A 812 -52.47 -6.22 -22.85
N GLY A 813 -51.74 -7.32 -23.04
CA GLY A 813 -51.39 -7.84 -24.37
C GLY A 813 -49.88 -7.82 -24.61
N ARG A 814 -49.48 -7.93 -25.88
CA ARG A 814 -48.07 -7.92 -26.27
C ARG A 814 -47.75 -6.67 -27.10
N LEU A 815 -46.61 -6.04 -26.81
CA LEU A 815 -46.07 -4.98 -27.64
C LEU A 815 -45.18 -5.61 -28.72
N LEU A 816 -45.55 -5.45 -29.99
CA LEU A 816 -44.65 -5.80 -31.10
C LEU A 816 -43.71 -4.62 -31.34
N ALA A 817 -42.44 -4.79 -31.00
CA ALA A 817 -41.37 -3.85 -31.34
C ALA A 817 -40.96 -4.05 -32.81
N LYS A 818 -40.87 -2.95 -33.57
CA LYS A 818 -40.49 -2.98 -34.98
C LYS A 818 -38.99 -3.32 -35.14
N PRO A 819 -38.56 -3.86 -36.30
CA PRO A 819 -37.14 -3.91 -36.63
C PRO A 819 -36.53 -2.49 -36.55
N GLY A 820 -35.36 -2.38 -35.92
CA GLY A 820 -34.68 -1.12 -35.62
C GLY A 820 -35.09 -0.46 -34.30
N ALA A 821 -36.14 -0.94 -33.62
CA ALA A 821 -36.55 -0.40 -32.33
C ALA A 821 -35.44 -0.55 -31.27
N MET A 822 -35.22 0.48 -30.47
CA MET A 822 -34.19 0.47 -29.43
C MET A 822 -34.85 0.23 -28.06
N LEU A 823 -34.62 -0.95 -27.49
CA LEU A 823 -34.94 -1.21 -26.08
C LEU A 823 -34.02 -0.36 -25.20
N ARG A 824 -34.57 0.33 -24.20
CA ARG A 824 -33.80 1.17 -23.26
C ARG A 824 -34.05 0.77 -21.82
N GLN A 825 -33.08 1.11 -20.96
CA GLN A 825 -33.14 0.83 -19.52
C GLN A 825 -34.22 1.67 -18.80
N GLY A 826 -34.54 2.85 -19.32
CA GLY A 826 -35.55 3.77 -18.81
C GLY A 826 -36.27 4.49 -19.96
N GLY A 827 -37.41 5.12 -19.65
CA GLY A 827 -38.25 5.88 -20.56
C GLY A 827 -37.66 7.25 -20.95
N SER A 828 -36.40 7.28 -21.42
CA SER A 828 -35.73 8.51 -21.85
C SER A 828 -34.73 8.22 -22.96
N LEU A 829 -34.54 9.18 -23.88
CA LEU A 829 -33.49 9.12 -24.90
C LEU A 829 -32.08 9.14 -24.29
N GLN A 830 -31.94 9.65 -23.07
CA GLN A 830 -30.69 9.62 -22.31
C GLN A 830 -30.44 8.28 -21.60
N SER A 831 -31.46 7.40 -21.54
CA SER A 831 -31.29 6.06 -20.97
C SER A 831 -30.44 5.18 -21.88
N GLN A 832 -29.62 4.34 -21.25
CA GLN A 832 -28.78 3.37 -21.94
C GLN A 832 -29.63 2.46 -22.85
N ILE A 833 -29.17 2.28 -24.08
CA ILE A 833 -29.76 1.31 -25.01
C ILE A 833 -29.35 -0.08 -24.54
N LEU A 834 -30.35 -0.92 -24.32
CA LEU A 834 -30.23 -2.32 -23.92
C LEU A 834 -29.98 -3.21 -25.15
N GLU A 835 -30.83 -3.08 -26.17
CA GLU A 835 -30.80 -3.90 -27.38
C GLU A 835 -31.41 -3.13 -28.55
N THR A 836 -30.94 -3.37 -29.77
CA THR A 836 -31.62 -2.94 -31.00
C THR A 836 -32.26 -4.15 -31.66
N ILE A 837 -33.58 -4.10 -31.84
CA ILE A 837 -34.39 -5.21 -32.31
C ILE A 837 -34.15 -5.45 -33.81
N ASN A 838 -33.52 -6.58 -34.17
CA ASN A 838 -33.18 -6.87 -35.57
C ASN A 838 -34.35 -7.40 -36.40
N LYS A 839 -35.32 -8.06 -35.75
CA LYS A 839 -36.55 -8.61 -36.35
C LYS A 839 -37.71 -8.26 -35.45
N ALA A 840 -38.91 -8.10 -35.99
CA ALA A 840 -40.06 -7.72 -35.18
C ALA A 840 -40.27 -8.73 -34.03
N THR A 841 -40.25 -8.25 -32.79
CA THR A 841 -40.25 -9.10 -31.59
C THR A 841 -41.35 -8.65 -30.63
N ALA A 842 -42.12 -9.59 -30.11
CA ALA A 842 -43.23 -9.32 -29.19
C ALA A 842 -42.74 -9.39 -27.73
N PHE A 843 -43.08 -8.39 -26.92
CA PHE A 843 -42.80 -8.40 -25.48
C PHE A 843 -44.09 -8.28 -24.67
N LYS A 844 -44.10 -8.75 -23.41
CA LYS A 844 -45.25 -8.50 -22.52
C LYS A 844 -45.37 -7.00 -22.30
N CYS A 845 -46.53 -6.43 -22.57
CA CYS A 845 -46.76 -5.02 -22.28
C CYS A 845 -47.09 -4.88 -20.79
N LEU A 846 -46.32 -4.07 -20.07
CA LEU A 846 -46.54 -3.78 -18.66
C LEU A 846 -47.24 -2.43 -18.45
N GLY A 847 -46.92 -1.44 -19.29
CA GLY A 847 -47.65 -0.18 -19.29
C GLY A 847 -47.16 0.81 -20.35
N ARG A 848 -47.71 2.01 -20.32
CA ARG A 848 -47.24 3.16 -21.09
C ARG A 848 -46.99 4.33 -20.15
N SER A 849 -45.76 4.84 -20.16
CA SER A 849 -45.37 6.05 -19.44
C SER A 849 -45.01 7.15 -20.43
N GLY A 850 -45.86 8.18 -20.52
CA GLY A 850 -45.71 9.24 -21.52
C GLY A 850 -45.59 8.71 -22.96
N SER A 851 -44.47 9.01 -23.61
CA SER A 851 -44.13 8.55 -24.96
C SER A 851 -43.46 7.17 -25.02
N TRP A 852 -43.41 6.43 -23.92
CA TRP A 852 -42.66 5.16 -23.81
C TRP A 852 -43.57 3.99 -23.41
N TRP A 853 -43.37 2.86 -24.05
CA TRP A 853 -43.94 1.58 -23.65
C TRP A 853 -43.00 0.87 -22.67
N ARG A 854 -43.52 0.45 -21.53
CA ARG A 854 -42.83 -0.41 -20.56
C ARG A 854 -43.16 -1.86 -20.88
N VAL A 855 -42.14 -2.67 -21.11
CA VAL A 855 -42.30 -4.07 -21.53
C VAL A 855 -41.45 -5.02 -20.69
N SER A 856 -41.79 -6.31 -20.69
CA SER A 856 -40.93 -7.35 -20.13
C SER A 856 -40.87 -8.62 -20.97
N ASP A 857 -39.85 -9.42 -20.70
CA ASP A 857 -39.78 -10.80 -21.18
C ASP A 857 -40.41 -11.81 -20.20
N ASP A 858 -40.25 -13.10 -20.48
CA ASP A 858 -40.74 -14.19 -19.62
C ASP A 858 -39.92 -14.39 -18.34
N ARG A 859 -38.71 -13.83 -18.25
CA ARG A 859 -37.85 -13.87 -17.05
C ARG A 859 -38.10 -12.67 -16.13
N GLY A 860 -39.00 -11.76 -16.51
CA GLY A 860 -39.34 -10.55 -15.75
C GLY A 860 -38.34 -9.41 -15.90
N ARG A 861 -37.46 -9.45 -16.91
CA ARG A 861 -36.57 -8.33 -17.22
C ARG A 861 -37.37 -7.22 -17.89
N VAL A 862 -37.14 -5.98 -17.51
CA VAL A 862 -37.93 -4.81 -17.95
C VAL A 862 -37.12 -3.94 -18.90
N ALA A 863 -37.78 -3.42 -19.94
CA ALA A 863 -37.22 -2.45 -20.87
C ALA A 863 -38.27 -1.43 -21.32
N TYR A 864 -37.81 -0.36 -21.97
CA TYR A 864 -38.64 0.71 -22.50
C TYR A 864 -38.47 0.86 -24.00
N VAL A 865 -39.58 1.00 -24.73
CA VAL A 865 -39.62 1.16 -26.19
C VAL A 865 -40.29 2.48 -26.53
N ALA A 866 -39.73 3.25 -27.47
CA ALA A 866 -40.36 4.50 -27.88
C ALA A 866 -41.75 4.24 -28.48
N GLY A 867 -42.71 5.11 -28.20
CA GLY A 867 -44.10 4.94 -28.56
C GLY A 867 -44.35 4.75 -30.06
N ALA A 868 -43.50 5.34 -30.90
CA ALA A 868 -43.54 5.23 -32.37
C ALA A 868 -42.96 3.90 -32.90
N GLU A 869 -42.16 3.22 -32.08
CA GLU A 869 -41.41 2.00 -32.43
C GLU A 869 -42.13 0.71 -32.02
N GLY A 870 -43.22 0.81 -31.25
CA GLY A 870 -43.98 -0.34 -30.77
C GLY A 870 -45.48 -0.20 -31.01
N GLN A 871 -46.14 -1.33 -31.34
CA GLN A 871 -47.59 -1.41 -31.51
C GLN A 871 -48.17 -2.56 -30.70
N ILE A 872 -49.29 -2.31 -30.00
CA ILE A 872 -49.99 -3.35 -29.25
C ILE A 872 -50.65 -4.34 -30.21
N GLN A 873 -50.45 -5.62 -29.94
CA GLN A 873 -51.11 -6.73 -30.61
C GLN A 873 -51.74 -7.66 -29.59
N GLN A 874 -52.92 -8.20 -29.90
CA GLN A 874 -53.58 -9.24 -29.12
C GLN A 874 -53.08 -10.67 -29.46
N SER A 875 -51.92 -10.76 -30.11
CA SER A 875 -51.37 -11.99 -30.70
C SER A 875 -50.81 -12.99 -29.65
N SER A 876 -50.91 -14.28 -29.96
CA SER A 876 -50.23 -15.38 -29.26
C SER A 876 -48.74 -15.54 -29.62
N THR A 877 -48.15 -14.60 -30.38
CA THR A 877 -46.71 -14.57 -30.72
C THR A 877 -45.82 -14.74 -29.50
N PRO A 878 -44.94 -15.75 -29.42
CA PRO A 878 -44.04 -15.98 -28.28
C PRO A 878 -43.34 -14.70 -27.83
N VAL A 879 -43.21 -14.54 -26.51
CA VAL A 879 -42.53 -13.38 -25.93
C VAL A 879 -41.04 -13.53 -26.23
N GLY A 880 -40.47 -12.53 -26.87
CA GLY A 880 -39.04 -12.45 -27.11
C GLY A 880 -38.27 -12.27 -25.81
N THR A 881 -37.04 -12.76 -25.84
CA THR A 881 -36.08 -12.61 -24.76
C THR A 881 -35.42 -11.24 -24.89
N ILE A 882 -35.33 -10.46 -23.81
CA ILE A 882 -34.51 -9.24 -23.81
C ILE A 882 -33.04 -9.68 -23.67
N GLU A 883 -32.26 -9.68 -24.75
CA GLU A 883 -30.90 -10.21 -24.75
C GLU A 883 -29.89 -9.16 -24.26
N THR A 884 -29.86 -8.96 -22.94
CA THR A 884 -28.98 -7.98 -22.30
C THR A 884 -28.15 -8.55 -21.17
N MET A 885 -27.54 -9.71 -21.37
CA MET A 885 -26.42 -10.06 -20.49
C MET A 885 -25.23 -9.19 -20.89
N ARG A 886 -24.82 -8.25 -20.04
CA ARG A 886 -23.50 -7.64 -20.14
C ARG A 886 -22.50 -8.79 -20.00
N ARG A 887 -21.78 -9.09 -21.07
CA ARG A 887 -20.69 -10.07 -21.08
C ARG A 887 -19.40 -9.27 -21.08
N PRO A 888 -18.66 -9.23 -19.97
CA PRO A 888 -17.33 -8.65 -19.94
C PRO A 888 -16.48 -9.22 -21.07
N PRO A 889 -15.55 -8.45 -21.66
CA PRO A 889 -14.72 -8.95 -22.73
C PRO A 889 -14.01 -10.23 -22.32
N GLU A 890 -14.10 -11.25 -23.15
CA GLU A 890 -13.37 -12.49 -22.97
C GLU A 890 -12.00 -12.34 -23.63
N ILE A 891 -10.92 -12.56 -22.87
CA ILE A 891 -9.55 -12.48 -23.36
C ILE A 891 -8.99 -13.92 -23.45
N LYS A 892 -8.89 -14.45 -24.67
CA LYS A 892 -8.30 -15.76 -24.95
C LYS A 892 -6.90 -15.61 -25.52
N LEU A 893 -5.92 -16.24 -24.87
CA LEU A 893 -4.58 -16.36 -25.47
C LEU A 893 -4.68 -17.44 -26.55
N THR A 894 -4.16 -17.17 -27.74
CA THR A 894 -4.27 -18.10 -28.88
C THR A 894 -3.07 -19.03 -29.00
N ASP A 895 -1.93 -18.66 -28.44
CA ASP A 895 -0.74 -19.51 -28.38
C ASP A 895 -0.67 -20.26 -27.04
N ASN A 896 -0.29 -21.53 -27.12
CA ASN A 896 0.02 -22.32 -25.93
C ASN A 896 1.41 -21.88 -25.45
N LEU A 897 1.46 -20.90 -24.55
CA LEU A 897 2.68 -20.44 -23.88
C LEU A 897 3.18 -21.56 -22.95
N SER A 898 3.73 -22.61 -23.54
CA SER A 898 3.75 -23.97 -22.99
C SER A 898 4.48 -24.14 -21.66
N ASN A 899 5.23 -23.14 -21.18
CA ASN A 899 5.84 -23.14 -19.84
C ASN A 899 5.97 -21.76 -19.16
N PHE A 900 5.39 -20.68 -19.73
CA PHE A 900 5.51 -19.33 -19.16
C PHE A 900 6.96 -18.88 -18.88
N GLU A 901 7.90 -19.38 -19.69
CA GLU A 901 9.34 -19.12 -19.62
C GLU A 901 9.86 -18.87 -21.03
N VAL A 902 10.68 -17.85 -21.21
CA VAL A 902 11.33 -17.53 -22.49
C VAL A 902 12.83 -17.29 -22.31
N ALA A 903 13.62 -17.65 -23.32
CA ALA A 903 15.07 -17.47 -23.29
C ALA A 903 15.49 -16.03 -23.58
N GLY A 904 14.67 -15.25 -24.31
CA GLY A 904 14.99 -13.89 -24.75
C GLY A 904 14.26 -12.79 -23.98
N ALA A 905 14.46 -11.55 -24.44
CA ALA A 905 13.88 -10.33 -23.88
C ALA A 905 12.52 -9.95 -24.49
N THR A 906 11.88 -10.81 -25.29
CA THR A 906 10.53 -10.55 -25.83
C THR A 906 9.63 -11.76 -25.68
N LEU A 907 8.33 -11.48 -25.61
CA LEU A 907 7.25 -12.46 -25.59
C LEU A 907 6.33 -12.20 -26.80
N PRO A 908 6.22 -13.14 -27.76
CA PRO A 908 5.16 -13.09 -28.76
C PRO A 908 3.82 -13.28 -28.04
N LEU A 909 2.98 -12.24 -28.09
CA LEU A 909 1.67 -12.25 -27.45
C LEU A 909 0.57 -12.18 -28.50
N LYS A 910 -0.16 -13.29 -28.63
CA LYS A 910 -1.37 -13.37 -29.43
C LYS A 910 -2.60 -13.63 -28.57
N ALA A 911 -3.61 -12.79 -28.74
CA ALA A 911 -4.87 -12.95 -28.03
C ALA A 911 -6.07 -12.52 -28.88
N LEU A 912 -7.17 -13.25 -28.71
CA LEU A 912 -8.48 -12.86 -29.22
C LEU A 912 -9.27 -12.25 -28.06
N VAL A 913 -9.71 -11.00 -28.25
CA VAL A 913 -10.62 -10.31 -27.34
C VAL A 913 -12.00 -10.24 -28.00
N SER A 914 -13.00 -10.83 -27.35
CA SER A 914 -14.39 -10.84 -27.86
C SER A 914 -15.36 -10.34 -26.80
N SER A 915 -16.34 -9.55 -27.21
CA SER A 915 -17.43 -9.08 -26.36
C SER A 915 -18.71 -8.94 -27.18
N ASN A 916 -19.85 -8.82 -26.50
CA ASN A 916 -21.12 -8.46 -27.10
C ASN A 916 -21.39 -6.94 -27.15
N GLN A 917 -20.45 -6.12 -26.68
CA GLN A 917 -20.44 -4.68 -26.89
C GLN A 917 -19.14 -4.24 -27.60
N PRO A 918 -19.11 -3.06 -28.25
CA PRO A 918 -17.89 -2.55 -28.85
C PRO A 918 -16.78 -2.43 -27.81
N ILE A 919 -15.62 -3.00 -28.09
CA ILE A 919 -14.41 -2.76 -27.31
C ILE A 919 -13.91 -1.37 -27.70
N LYS A 920 -13.62 -0.51 -26.72
CA LYS A 920 -13.07 0.84 -26.96
C LYS A 920 -11.55 0.80 -26.98
N HIS A 921 -10.94 0.13 -26.02
CA HIS A 921 -9.48 0.05 -25.88
C HIS A 921 -9.04 -1.31 -25.36
N ILE A 922 -7.89 -1.80 -25.81
CA ILE A 922 -7.19 -2.92 -25.18
C ILE A 922 -5.83 -2.42 -24.74
N LEU A 923 -5.56 -2.51 -23.44
CA LEU A 923 -4.32 -2.09 -22.81
C LEU A 923 -3.51 -3.33 -22.44
N VAL A 924 -2.23 -3.34 -22.79
CA VAL A 924 -1.30 -4.38 -22.35
C VAL A 924 -0.28 -3.74 -21.43
N TYR A 925 -0.12 -4.28 -20.23
CA TYR A 925 0.88 -3.86 -19.26
C TYR A 925 1.87 -4.99 -19.00
N ARG A 926 3.12 -4.61 -18.75
CA ARG A 926 4.15 -5.48 -18.17
C ARG A 926 4.57 -4.87 -16.84
N ARG A 927 4.57 -5.66 -15.77
CA ARG A 927 5.13 -5.28 -14.46
C ARG A 927 6.32 -6.18 -14.15
N SER A 928 7.44 -5.59 -13.79
CA SER A 928 8.68 -6.24 -13.36
C SER A 928 9.21 -5.51 -12.14
N GLU A 929 10.45 -5.82 -11.73
CA GLU A 929 11.15 -5.13 -10.64
C GLU A 929 11.28 -3.61 -10.85
N THR A 930 11.44 -3.16 -12.09
CA THR A 930 11.55 -1.73 -12.40
C THR A 930 10.21 -0.99 -12.41
N GLY A 931 9.10 -1.71 -12.18
CA GLY A 931 7.75 -1.16 -12.08
C GLY A 931 6.82 -1.63 -13.19
N ARG A 932 5.66 -0.97 -13.27
CA ARG A 932 4.62 -1.24 -14.28
C ARG A 932 4.80 -0.32 -15.48
N LYS A 933 4.77 -0.89 -16.69
CA LYS A 933 4.83 -0.18 -17.97
C LYS A 933 3.62 -0.55 -18.84
N LYS A 934 2.97 0.45 -19.45
CA LYS A 934 2.01 0.21 -20.53
C LYS A 934 2.80 -0.10 -21.80
N VAL A 935 2.62 -1.30 -22.35
CA VAL A 935 3.34 -1.80 -23.52
C VAL A 935 2.57 -1.50 -24.80
N ALA A 936 1.24 -1.58 -24.74
CA ALA A 936 0.40 -1.30 -25.89
C ALA A 936 -0.95 -0.71 -25.46
N LEU A 937 -1.50 0.14 -26.32
CA LEU A 937 -2.91 0.52 -26.37
C LEU A 937 -3.38 0.28 -27.80
N VAL A 938 -4.28 -0.69 -27.95
CA VAL A 938 -4.91 -1.01 -29.22
C VAL A 938 -6.30 -0.40 -29.21
N GLY A 939 -6.58 0.44 -30.22
CA GLY A 939 -7.91 0.99 -30.43
C GLY A 939 -8.89 -0.14 -30.76
N GLY A 940 -10.03 -0.14 -30.09
CA GLY A 940 -11.16 -1.00 -30.44
C GLY A 940 -12.20 -0.22 -31.25
N GLY A 941 -12.98 -0.96 -32.04
CA GLY A 941 -14.06 -0.38 -32.87
C GLY A 941 -15.17 -1.38 -33.20
N GLY A 942 -15.13 -2.58 -32.63
CA GLY A 942 -16.06 -3.66 -32.93
C GLY A 942 -16.18 -4.65 -31.76
N LEU A 943 -16.95 -5.71 -31.98
CA LEU A 943 -17.25 -6.76 -31.00
C LEU A 943 -16.06 -7.71 -30.77
N THR A 944 -15.14 -7.76 -31.72
CA THR A 944 -13.95 -8.62 -31.67
C THR A 944 -12.72 -7.82 -32.06
N SER A 945 -11.60 -8.10 -31.40
CA SER A 945 -10.29 -7.52 -31.72
C SER A 945 -9.20 -8.55 -31.46
N THR A 946 -8.22 -8.62 -32.35
CA THR A 946 -7.05 -9.50 -32.25
C THR A 946 -5.84 -8.69 -31.81
N LEU A 947 -5.14 -9.18 -30.79
CA LEU A 947 -3.82 -8.71 -30.41
C LEU A 947 -2.78 -9.62 -31.07
N ASP A 948 -1.81 -9.02 -31.74
CA ASP A 948 -0.58 -9.67 -32.19
C ASP A 948 0.55 -8.67 -31.99
N LEU A 949 1.34 -8.85 -30.92
CA LEU A 949 2.43 -7.94 -30.56
C LEU A 949 3.56 -8.65 -29.81
N GLU A 950 4.76 -8.11 -29.95
CA GLU A 950 5.93 -8.51 -29.16
C GLU A 950 5.99 -7.69 -27.87
N VAL A 951 5.85 -8.36 -26.71
CA VAL A 951 5.96 -7.71 -25.40
C VAL A 951 7.41 -7.74 -24.92
N PRO A 952 8.06 -6.58 -24.69
CA PRO A 952 9.41 -6.55 -24.14
C PRO A 952 9.41 -6.93 -22.66
N LEU A 953 10.30 -7.86 -22.32
CA LEU A 953 10.51 -8.40 -20.98
C LEU A 953 11.79 -7.84 -20.37
N GLU A 954 11.81 -7.76 -19.06
CA GLU A 954 13.03 -7.57 -18.27
C GLU A 954 13.56 -8.90 -17.73
N PRO A 955 14.84 -8.97 -17.32
CA PRO A 955 15.38 -10.14 -16.64
C PRO A 955 14.48 -10.57 -15.46
N GLY A 956 14.21 -11.87 -15.33
CA GLY A 956 13.40 -12.41 -14.24
C GLY A 956 11.90 -12.40 -14.55
N HIS A 957 11.09 -12.23 -13.50
CA HIS A 957 9.64 -12.40 -13.57
C HIS A 957 8.94 -11.13 -14.09
N ASN A 958 8.07 -11.31 -15.07
CA ASN A 958 7.28 -10.26 -15.69
C ASN A 958 5.79 -10.61 -15.61
N LEU A 959 4.99 -9.81 -14.90
CA LEU A 959 3.54 -9.95 -14.89
C LEU A 959 2.96 -9.23 -16.10
N ILE A 960 2.44 -9.99 -17.05
CA ILE A 960 1.74 -9.47 -18.21
C ILE A 960 0.27 -9.33 -17.85
N SER A 961 -0.34 -8.18 -18.15
CA SER A 961 -1.76 -7.91 -17.88
C SER A 961 -2.41 -7.28 -19.10
N ILE A 962 -3.40 -7.96 -19.66
CA ILE A 962 -4.24 -7.49 -20.77
C ILE A 962 -5.53 -6.98 -20.16
N GLN A 963 -5.92 -5.75 -20.45
CA GLN A 963 -7.17 -5.13 -20.00
C GLN A 963 -7.97 -4.69 -21.21
N ALA A 964 -9.19 -5.21 -21.36
CA ALA A 964 -10.11 -4.80 -22.42
C ALA A 964 -11.18 -3.88 -21.83
N LEU A 965 -11.26 -2.66 -22.34
CA LEU A 965 -12.17 -1.60 -21.88
C LEU A 965 -13.25 -1.33 -22.91
N GLN A 966 -14.50 -1.20 -22.46
CA GLN A 966 -15.66 -0.85 -23.29
C GLN A 966 -16.22 0.55 -22.95
N GLY A 967 -15.58 1.25 -22.01
CA GLY A 967 -15.92 2.60 -21.53
C GLY A 967 -14.85 3.12 -20.56
N VAL A 968 -15.19 4.11 -19.72
CA VAL A 968 -14.25 4.71 -18.75
C VAL A 968 -14.00 3.80 -17.54
N ALA A 969 -14.91 2.87 -17.23
CA ALA A 969 -14.77 1.94 -16.09
C ALA A 969 -15.20 0.50 -16.39
N TYR A 970 -15.81 0.22 -17.55
CA TYR A 970 -16.21 -1.13 -17.93
C TYR A 970 -15.04 -1.88 -18.55
N GLY A 971 -14.58 -2.97 -17.94
CA GLY A 971 -13.56 -3.81 -18.56
C GLY A 971 -13.31 -5.16 -17.89
N ALA A 972 -12.61 -6.03 -18.63
CA ALA A 972 -12.11 -7.30 -18.15
C ALA A 972 -10.58 -7.31 -18.20
N SER A 973 -9.95 -8.05 -17.28
CA SER A 973 -8.50 -8.19 -17.25
C SER A 973 -8.07 -9.65 -17.20
N LYS A 974 -7.00 -9.98 -17.90
CA LYS A 974 -6.31 -11.25 -17.81
C LYS A 974 -4.83 -11.02 -17.55
N SER A 975 -4.31 -11.67 -16.52
CA SER A 975 -2.91 -11.55 -16.13
C SER A 975 -2.23 -12.90 -15.98
N PHE A 976 -0.94 -12.97 -16.26
CA PHE A 976 -0.10 -14.16 -16.12
C PHE A 976 1.37 -13.76 -16.00
N TRP A 977 2.18 -14.57 -15.32
CA TRP A 977 3.61 -14.33 -15.21
C TRP A 977 4.37 -14.96 -16.38
N VAL A 978 5.46 -14.33 -16.79
CA VAL A 978 6.45 -14.89 -17.72
C VAL A 978 7.84 -14.67 -17.15
N LEU A 979 8.64 -15.73 -17.09
CA LEU A 979 10.05 -15.67 -16.69
C LEU A 979 10.95 -15.47 -17.91
N SER A 980 11.73 -14.38 -17.93
CA SER A 980 12.82 -14.19 -18.89
C SER A 980 14.14 -14.62 -18.28
N ARG A 981 14.83 -15.58 -18.91
CA ARG A 981 16.16 -16.04 -18.46
C ARG A 981 17.31 -15.12 -18.89
N GLN A 982 17.05 -14.15 -19.76
CA GLN A 982 18.11 -13.29 -20.26
C GLN A 982 18.63 -12.38 -19.14
N GLY A 983 19.89 -12.55 -18.74
CA GLY A 983 20.52 -11.75 -17.69
C GLY A 983 19.95 -11.97 -16.28
N TRP A 984 19.21 -13.06 -16.07
CA TRP A 984 18.63 -13.40 -14.76
C TRP A 984 19.45 -14.48 -14.05
N ASP A 985 19.73 -14.28 -12.76
CA ASP A 985 20.41 -15.25 -11.91
C ASP A 985 19.42 -15.87 -10.91
N PRO A 986 19.11 -17.18 -11.01
CA PRO A 986 18.19 -17.86 -10.10
C PRO A 986 18.73 -18.04 -8.67
N LYS A 987 20.01 -17.74 -8.41
CA LYS A 987 20.61 -17.84 -7.07
C LYS A 987 20.52 -16.56 -6.26
N LEU A 988 20.18 -15.45 -6.89
CA LEU A 988 20.06 -14.16 -6.21
C LEU A 988 18.58 -13.87 -5.94
N PRO A 989 18.19 -13.59 -4.68
CA PRO A 989 16.84 -13.12 -4.40
C PRO A 989 16.64 -11.76 -5.08
N THR A 990 15.45 -11.56 -5.64
CA THR A 990 15.05 -10.27 -6.20
C THR A 990 14.79 -9.31 -5.04
N LYS A 991 15.35 -8.09 -5.08
CA LYS A 991 15.25 -7.11 -3.98
C LYS A 991 13.81 -6.72 -3.61
N HIS A 992 12.83 -6.98 -4.50
CA HIS A 992 11.52 -6.35 -4.48
C HIS A 992 10.33 -7.23 -4.10
N HIS A 993 10.54 -8.50 -3.70
CA HIS A 993 9.42 -9.42 -3.40
C HIS A 993 9.23 -9.83 -1.93
N ARG A 994 9.95 -9.21 -0.98
CA ARG A 994 9.67 -9.37 0.46
C ARG A 994 8.34 -8.74 0.91
N SER A 995 7.68 -7.90 0.10
CA SER A 995 6.60 -7.01 0.55
C SER A 995 5.15 -7.45 0.30
N HIS A 996 4.89 -8.65 -0.23
CA HIS A 996 3.50 -9.09 -0.55
C HIS A 996 3.08 -10.46 -0.03
N ALA A 997 3.81 -11.04 0.93
CA ALA A 997 3.39 -12.25 1.63
C ALA A 997 2.96 -11.94 3.09
N SER A 998 2.24 -10.84 3.31
CA SER A 998 1.55 -10.61 4.59
C SER A 998 0.09 -11.03 4.47
N VAL A 999 -0.28 -12.03 5.28
CA VAL A 999 -1.63 -12.37 5.74
C VAL A 999 -2.56 -13.00 4.69
N ASN A 1000 -2.56 -14.34 4.65
CA ASN A 1000 -3.77 -15.14 4.51
C ASN A 1000 -3.62 -16.50 5.24
N SER A 1001 -2.85 -16.52 6.34
CA SER A 1001 -2.78 -17.65 7.28
C SER A 1001 -3.54 -17.32 8.55
N GLN A 1002 -4.81 -16.94 8.40
CA GLN A 1002 -5.84 -17.14 9.42
C GLN A 1002 -7.10 -17.54 8.64
N LYS A 1003 -7.31 -18.86 8.55
CA LYS A 1003 -8.61 -19.44 8.24
C LYS A 1003 -9.58 -19.15 9.38
#